data_AF-A0A800N375-F1
#
_entry.id   AF-A0A800N375-F1
#
_cell.length_a   1.000
_cell.length_b   1.000
_cell.length_c   1.000
_cell.angle_alpha   90.00
_cell.angle_beta   90.00
_cell.angle_gamma   90.00
#
_symmetry.space_group_name_H-M   'P 1'
#
loop_
_entity.id
_entity.type
_entity.pdbx_description
1 polymer ?
#
loop_
_entity_poly.entity_id
_entity_poly.type
_entity_poly.pdbx_seq_one_letter_code
_entity_poly.pdbx_strand_id
1 'polypeptide(L)'
;MSPRTRFCPPAVILALALSGCASNGSVAHVEAEGVETKGPGSNSLQGRQLAQVHAELGAENWTKARAALIPLVVGAALKEGQQALDAGRPRDAFQPIEAALALDPNAGELHFLRAQAALATAPGDSQPVFFYEDAAESFEAAFRLGLAKRQGKMGAREISCLVGISRAKRMALDPDMALTLARNAHKALTQLEGSPPTLDAPISRVWAEAAFDVFVAARKRDEPAEALFAETEDQLSITTADPDHRQWALVQLSNLHQWRGGASAAIEPIERALEFAPEDGDLHTRLVGLLTDAGGQTAVLERYQRWRKNHPNSALGWWYSAVTLFHQGLVQFEAGNGDENTFLEAQEFFERYGELAPEFLSTAQAYQASCRSAQGFIRLNSGDLDAAEETFLSMQDVFPGAIEVELGERIPSGLAGLDFVIGKHAKSPEDLGAMSAAARVANYLHAYRPTSAAYANNAGFFNRDAAVLLELQAQGAAKQGAEEESKALFAEALLVMNDSWKAYQVAAELAPQDVRMVNDAGLVMTYYLRQDARVALTLLEQARAEGDRTLGELTHEQRAERKWEDPIEAWGDAYQNLGILYLTLLDDPAGSRPFFERALEIGPPRRAWLKTDMLPMVDRLIAGEDLPPEQYSSMVWLHQSPAR
;
A
#
# COMPACT_ATOMS: atom_id res chain seq x y z
N MET A 1 -40.64 -14.42 -2.67
CA MET A 1 -41.97 -14.22 -3.28
C MET A 1 -43.02 -14.42 -2.19
N SER A 2 -43.60 -13.33 -1.67
CA SER A 2 -44.73 -13.32 -0.73
C SER A 2 -45.64 -12.15 -1.12
N PRO A 3 -46.98 -12.27 -1.00
CA PRO A 3 -47.87 -11.17 -1.34
C PRO A 3 -47.91 -10.20 -0.15
N ARG A 4 -47.40 -8.98 -0.33
CA ARG A 4 -47.62 -7.87 0.60
C ARG A 4 -49.01 -7.28 0.32
N THR A 5 -49.98 -7.58 1.17
CA THR A 5 -51.24 -6.82 1.28
C THR A 5 -50.93 -5.41 1.79
N ARG A 6 -51.08 -4.41 0.93
CA ARG A 6 -51.02 -2.99 1.31
C ARG A 6 -52.31 -2.62 2.05
N PHE A 7 -52.19 -2.22 3.31
CA PHE A 7 -53.25 -1.51 4.03
C PHE A 7 -53.43 -0.14 3.36
N CYS A 8 -54.63 0.14 2.85
CA CYS A 8 -55.01 1.46 2.36
C CYS A 8 -55.67 2.22 3.52
N PRO A 9 -55.18 3.41 3.93
CA PRO A 9 -55.81 4.14 5.03
C PRO A 9 -57.19 4.68 4.61
N PRO A 10 -58.19 4.70 5.52
CA PRO A 10 -59.58 5.06 5.23
C PRO A 10 -59.79 6.48 4.68
N ALA A 11 -58.82 7.39 4.80
CA ALA A 11 -58.89 8.74 4.24
C ALA A 11 -58.78 8.77 2.70
N VAL A 12 -58.06 7.82 2.08
CA VAL A 12 -57.90 7.75 0.61
C VAL A 12 -59.18 7.24 -0.06
N ILE A 13 -59.95 6.37 0.63
CA ILE A 13 -61.23 5.86 0.14
C ILE A 13 -62.29 6.98 0.09
N LEU A 14 -62.25 7.95 1.02
CA LEU A 14 -63.20 9.06 1.04
C LEU A 14 -62.89 10.13 -0.04
N ALA A 15 -61.63 10.33 -0.40
CA ALA A 15 -61.24 11.25 -1.47
C ALA A 15 -61.49 10.69 -2.87
N LEU A 16 -61.28 9.39 -3.10
CA LEU A 16 -61.59 8.73 -4.38
C LEU A 16 -63.11 8.61 -4.63
N ALA A 17 -63.93 8.52 -3.57
CA ALA A 17 -65.38 8.50 -3.70
C ALA A 17 -65.99 9.86 -4.14
N LEU A 18 -65.30 10.99 -3.90
CA LEU A 18 -65.81 12.33 -4.25
C LEU A 18 -65.39 12.81 -5.65
N SER A 19 -64.39 12.19 -6.28
CA SER A 19 -63.98 12.47 -7.66
C SER A 19 -64.75 11.67 -8.72
N GLY A 20 -65.50 10.64 -8.31
CA GLY A 20 -66.20 9.70 -9.21
C GLY A 20 -67.68 10.00 -9.50
N CYS A 21 -68.28 11.01 -8.88
CA CYS A 21 -69.71 11.28 -9.01
C CYS A 21 -70.04 12.17 -10.22
N ALA A 22 -69.78 11.63 -11.42
CA ALA A 22 -70.42 12.03 -12.67
C ALA A 22 -70.67 10.80 -13.55
N SER A 23 -71.26 9.73 -12.99
CA SER A 23 -71.95 8.71 -13.78
C SER A 23 -73.02 8.04 -12.94
N ASN A 24 -74.27 8.11 -13.41
CA ASN A 24 -75.42 7.49 -12.78
C ASN A 24 -75.33 5.96 -12.93
N GLY A 25 -75.03 5.27 -11.84
CA GLY A 25 -75.10 3.81 -11.75
C GLY A 25 -75.50 3.38 -10.34
N SER A 26 -76.68 2.78 -10.22
CA SER A 26 -77.28 2.25 -8.99
C SER A 26 -76.35 1.27 -8.27
N VAL A 27 -75.98 1.56 -7.02
CA VAL A 27 -75.29 0.61 -6.12
C VAL A 27 -76.28 0.13 -5.06
N ALA A 28 -76.39 -1.19 -4.94
CA ALA A 28 -77.25 -1.90 -4.00
C ALA A 28 -76.81 -1.67 -2.54
N HIS A 29 -77.81 -1.58 -1.66
CA HIS A 29 -77.64 -1.53 -0.21
C HIS A 29 -76.84 -2.73 0.31
N VAL A 30 -75.69 -2.45 0.93
CA VAL A 30 -75.03 -3.37 1.85
C VAL A 30 -75.39 -2.91 3.25
N GLU A 31 -76.14 -3.75 3.97
CA GLU A 31 -76.43 -3.55 5.40
C GLU A 31 -75.13 -3.71 6.20
N ALA A 32 -74.79 -2.68 6.97
CA ALA A 32 -73.65 -2.70 7.87
C ALA A 32 -74.10 -3.26 9.23
N GLU A 33 -73.59 -4.44 9.59
CA GLU A 33 -73.68 -4.99 10.94
C GLU A 33 -72.94 -4.08 11.93
N GLY A 34 -73.60 -3.80 13.06
CA GLY A 34 -73.16 -2.89 14.09
C GLY A 34 -71.91 -3.36 14.82
N VAL A 35 -70.81 -2.64 14.64
CA VAL A 35 -69.66 -2.68 15.54
C VAL A 35 -69.89 -1.64 16.65
N GLU A 36 -70.19 -2.13 17.85
CA GLU A 36 -70.20 -1.33 19.09
C GLU A 36 -68.82 -0.72 19.31
N THR A 37 -68.68 0.59 19.07
CA THR A 37 -67.51 1.36 19.45
C THR A 37 -67.67 1.84 20.89
N LYS A 38 -67.04 1.13 21.82
CA LYS A 38 -66.82 1.63 23.19
C LYS A 38 -66.02 2.94 23.12
N GLY A 39 -66.64 4.03 23.53
CA GLY A 39 -66.10 5.38 23.39
C GLY A 39 -64.89 5.68 24.28
N PRO A 40 -63.88 6.38 23.74
CA PRO A 40 -63.04 7.31 24.48
C PRO A 40 -63.44 8.75 24.11
N GLY A 41 -63.41 9.67 25.08
CA GLY A 41 -63.85 11.06 24.91
C GLY A 41 -63.23 11.77 23.71
N SER A 42 -64.04 12.05 22.68
CA SER A 42 -63.65 12.65 21.40
C SER A 42 -63.50 14.18 21.48
N ASN A 43 -62.84 14.71 22.52
CA ASN A 43 -62.65 16.16 22.65
C ASN A 43 -61.46 16.70 21.83
N SER A 44 -60.76 15.84 21.09
CA SER A 44 -59.68 16.26 20.19
C SER A 44 -60.24 17.15 19.07
N LEU A 45 -59.47 18.16 18.66
CA LEU A 45 -59.82 19.06 17.56
C LEU A 45 -60.14 18.25 16.28
N GLN A 46 -59.37 17.21 16.02
CA GLN A 46 -59.57 16.29 14.90
C GLN A 46 -60.91 15.54 14.98
N GLY A 47 -61.31 15.08 16.18
CA GLY A 47 -62.61 14.42 16.40
C GLY A 47 -63.78 15.37 16.15
N ARG A 48 -63.65 16.64 16.57
CA ARG A 48 -64.66 17.69 16.30
C ARG A 48 -64.76 18.04 14.81
N GLN A 49 -63.63 18.15 14.12
CA GLN A 49 -63.58 18.40 12.67
C GLN A 49 -64.19 17.23 11.88
N LEU A 50 -63.91 15.98 12.27
CA LEU A 50 -64.48 14.80 11.62
C LEU A 50 -66.00 14.70 11.84
N ALA A 51 -66.47 14.99 13.06
CA ALA A 51 -67.90 15.08 13.35
C ALA A 51 -68.59 16.17 12.51
N GLN A 52 -67.93 17.31 12.28
CA GLN A 52 -68.43 18.36 11.40
C GLN A 52 -68.53 17.88 9.94
N VAL A 53 -67.53 17.16 9.43
CA VAL A 53 -67.58 16.57 8.08
C VAL A 53 -68.77 15.62 7.95
N HIS A 54 -68.97 14.72 8.92
CA HIS A 54 -70.12 13.80 8.91
C HIS A 54 -71.47 14.53 8.97
N ALA A 55 -71.58 15.59 9.77
CA ALA A 55 -72.79 16.38 9.87
C ALA A 55 -73.13 17.09 8.54
N GLU A 56 -72.14 17.70 7.88
CA GLU A 56 -72.34 18.37 6.59
C GLU A 56 -72.61 17.37 5.45
N LEU A 57 -72.00 16.17 5.49
CA LEU A 57 -72.33 15.08 4.55
C LEU A 57 -73.76 14.57 4.73
N GLY A 58 -74.20 14.37 5.98
CA GLY A 58 -75.57 13.95 6.29
C GLY A 58 -76.63 15.00 5.92
N ALA A 59 -76.24 16.28 5.88
CA ALA A 59 -77.06 17.37 5.38
C ALA A 59 -76.93 17.61 3.86
N GLU A 60 -76.23 16.72 3.14
CA GLU A 60 -75.94 16.81 1.70
C GLU A 60 -75.24 18.14 1.29
N ASN A 61 -74.53 18.79 2.22
CA ASN A 61 -73.80 20.02 1.98
C ASN A 61 -72.35 19.74 1.56
N TRP A 62 -72.18 19.23 0.34
CA TRP A 62 -70.89 18.78 -0.20
C TRP A 62 -69.79 19.86 -0.14
N THR A 63 -70.14 21.13 -0.37
CA THR A 63 -69.19 22.24 -0.32
C THR A 63 -68.64 22.46 1.08
N LYS A 64 -69.50 22.47 2.11
CA LYS A 64 -69.07 22.63 3.50
C LYS A 64 -68.37 21.40 4.04
N ALA A 65 -68.84 20.21 3.67
CA ALA A 65 -68.16 18.96 3.98
C ALA A 65 -66.73 18.94 3.42
N ARG A 66 -66.55 19.34 2.15
CA ARG A 66 -65.23 19.48 1.52
C ARG A 66 -64.37 20.51 2.25
N ALA A 67 -64.90 21.68 2.58
CA ALA A 67 -64.17 22.72 3.30
C ALA A 67 -63.70 22.26 4.70
N ALA A 68 -64.53 21.48 5.42
CA ALA A 68 -64.18 20.92 6.73
C ALA A 68 -63.18 19.74 6.64
N LEU A 69 -63.18 19.01 5.52
CA LEU A 69 -62.28 17.86 5.29
C LEU A 69 -60.85 18.31 4.94
N ILE A 70 -60.69 19.41 4.22
CA ILE A 70 -59.37 19.90 3.74
C ILE A 70 -58.32 19.99 4.89
N PRO A 71 -58.58 20.66 6.03
CA PRO A 71 -57.61 20.73 7.13
C PRO A 71 -57.22 19.36 7.71
N LEU A 72 -58.13 18.38 7.70
CA LEU A 72 -57.85 17.02 8.17
C LEU A 72 -56.90 16.29 7.22
N VAL A 73 -57.12 16.43 5.90
CA VAL A 73 -56.26 15.82 4.88
C VAL A 73 -54.88 16.48 4.88
N VAL A 74 -54.82 17.81 4.96
CA VAL A 74 -53.55 18.56 5.07
C VAL A 74 -52.77 18.13 6.33
N GLY A 75 -53.43 18.06 7.49
CA GLY A 75 -52.79 17.62 8.73
C GLY A 75 -52.29 16.17 8.68
N ALA A 76 -53.03 15.27 8.04
CA ALA A 76 -52.61 13.89 7.83
C ALA A 76 -51.39 13.81 6.89
N ALA A 77 -51.41 14.54 5.78
CA ALA A 77 -50.31 14.58 4.81
C ALA A 77 -49.02 15.17 5.41
N LEU A 78 -49.12 16.21 6.24
CA LEU A 78 -47.97 16.76 6.98
C LEU A 78 -47.33 15.70 7.88
N LYS A 79 -48.15 14.97 8.64
CA LYS A 79 -47.67 13.92 9.53
C LYS A 79 -47.01 12.77 8.75
N GLU A 80 -47.67 12.29 7.71
CA GLU A 80 -47.16 11.18 6.88
C GLU A 80 -45.88 11.57 6.14
N GLY A 81 -45.84 12.76 5.55
CA GLY A 81 -44.64 13.28 4.89
C GLY A 81 -43.46 13.45 5.83
N GLN A 82 -43.69 14.00 7.05
CA GLN A 82 -42.64 14.11 8.06
C GLN A 82 -42.13 12.73 8.49
N GLN A 83 -43.04 11.78 8.72
CA GLN A 83 -42.67 10.39 9.05
C GLN A 83 -41.85 9.73 7.95
N ALA A 84 -42.11 10.05 6.67
CA ALA A 84 -41.31 9.56 5.56
C ALA A 84 -39.90 10.16 5.56
N LEU A 85 -39.75 11.47 5.83
CA LEU A 85 -38.43 12.12 5.96
C LEU A 85 -37.64 11.57 7.15
N ASP A 86 -38.26 11.47 8.33
CA ASP A 86 -37.63 10.93 9.54
C ASP A 86 -37.18 9.48 9.34
N ALA A 87 -37.88 8.73 8.49
CA ALA A 87 -37.53 7.36 8.13
C ALA A 87 -36.47 7.26 7.02
N GLY A 88 -35.88 8.37 6.55
CA GLY A 88 -34.91 8.38 5.45
C GLY A 88 -35.52 7.99 4.10
N ARG A 89 -36.83 8.16 3.92
CA ARG A 89 -37.57 7.85 2.69
C ARG A 89 -38.19 9.13 2.10
N PRO A 90 -37.37 10.11 1.70
CA PRO A 90 -37.87 11.42 1.28
C PRO A 90 -38.80 11.33 0.06
N ARG A 91 -38.57 10.38 -0.86
CA ARG A 91 -39.42 10.18 -2.03
C ARG A 91 -40.85 9.72 -1.70
N ASP A 92 -41.02 8.98 -0.61
CA ASP A 92 -42.35 8.52 -0.18
C ASP A 92 -43.22 9.68 0.33
N ALA A 93 -42.61 10.83 0.67
CA ALA A 93 -43.33 12.01 1.15
C ALA A 93 -44.12 12.73 0.05
N PHE A 94 -43.73 12.62 -1.23
CA PHE A 94 -44.34 13.39 -2.31
C PHE A 94 -45.82 13.06 -2.51
N GLN A 95 -46.18 11.78 -2.60
CA GLN A 95 -47.55 11.37 -2.92
C GLN A 95 -48.61 11.94 -1.96
N PRO A 96 -48.49 11.79 -0.62
CA PRO A 96 -49.48 12.36 0.30
C PRO A 96 -49.47 13.90 0.28
N ILE A 97 -48.30 14.52 0.11
CA ILE A 97 -48.17 15.99 0.08
C ILE A 97 -48.83 16.58 -1.18
N GLU A 98 -48.57 16.03 -2.36
CA GLU A 98 -49.12 16.50 -3.63
C GLU A 98 -50.64 16.33 -3.68
N ALA A 99 -51.16 15.21 -3.19
CA ALA A 99 -52.59 14.98 -3.06
C ALA A 99 -53.27 16.04 -2.16
N ALA A 100 -52.61 16.44 -1.07
CA ALA A 100 -53.11 17.47 -0.18
C ALA A 100 -52.97 18.89 -0.76
N LEU A 101 -51.88 19.19 -1.47
CA LEU A 101 -51.67 20.47 -2.17
C LEU A 101 -52.67 20.68 -3.32
N ALA A 102 -53.14 19.62 -3.98
CA ALA A 102 -54.22 19.72 -4.96
C ALA A 102 -55.56 20.16 -4.33
N LEU A 103 -55.76 19.90 -3.04
CA LEU A 103 -56.94 20.32 -2.29
C LEU A 103 -56.80 21.72 -1.69
N ASP A 104 -55.61 22.06 -1.20
CA ASP A 104 -55.26 23.39 -0.69
C ASP A 104 -53.89 23.86 -1.19
N PRO A 105 -53.84 24.55 -2.34
CA PRO A 105 -52.60 25.09 -2.89
C PRO A 105 -51.94 26.15 -2.00
N ASN A 106 -52.66 26.71 -1.02
CA ASN A 106 -52.19 27.77 -0.12
C ASN A 106 -51.66 27.21 1.21
N ALA A 107 -51.56 25.89 1.35
CA ALA A 107 -50.99 25.24 2.53
C ALA A 107 -49.45 25.37 2.56
N GLY A 108 -48.95 26.51 3.03
CA GLY A 108 -47.51 26.81 3.06
C GLY A 108 -46.66 25.79 3.84
N GLU A 109 -47.24 25.07 4.80
CA GLU A 109 -46.55 23.99 5.53
C GLU A 109 -46.30 22.76 4.66
N LEU A 110 -47.22 22.42 3.76
CA LEU A 110 -47.04 21.33 2.82
C LEU A 110 -45.99 21.67 1.77
N HIS A 111 -45.97 22.92 1.29
CA HIS A 111 -44.91 23.41 0.40
C HIS A 111 -43.54 23.35 1.07
N PHE A 112 -43.43 23.74 2.34
CA PHE A 112 -42.17 23.64 3.08
C PHE A 112 -41.70 22.19 3.22
N LEU A 113 -42.60 21.28 3.59
CA LEU A 113 -42.30 19.86 3.73
C LEU A 113 -41.95 19.19 2.38
N ARG A 114 -42.66 19.58 1.30
CA ARG A 114 -42.35 19.15 -0.07
C ARG A 114 -40.94 19.56 -0.46
N ALA A 115 -40.57 20.80 -0.15
CA ALA A 115 -39.25 21.34 -0.47
C ALA A 115 -38.13 20.58 0.26
N GLN A 116 -38.33 20.25 1.54
CA GLN A 116 -37.40 19.40 2.31
C GLN A 116 -37.29 18.00 1.70
N ALA A 117 -38.41 17.40 1.29
CA ALA A 117 -38.42 16.10 0.62
C ALA A 117 -37.70 16.10 -0.73
N ALA A 118 -37.88 17.15 -1.53
CA ALA A 118 -37.18 17.33 -2.79
C ALA A 118 -35.67 17.51 -2.58
N LEU A 119 -35.26 18.37 -1.64
CA LEU A 119 -33.85 18.58 -1.32
C LEU A 119 -33.17 17.29 -0.81
N ALA A 120 -33.87 16.48 -0.01
CA ALA A 120 -33.37 15.21 0.50
C ALA A 120 -33.38 14.07 -0.54
N THR A 121 -34.26 14.13 -1.55
CA THR A 121 -34.32 13.13 -2.64
C THR A 121 -33.21 13.34 -3.66
N ALA A 122 -32.86 14.60 -3.96
CA ALA A 122 -31.98 14.97 -5.05
C ALA A 122 -30.62 14.23 -5.09
N PRO A 123 -29.86 14.06 -3.98
CA PRO A 123 -28.55 13.40 -4.04
C PRO A 123 -28.57 11.93 -4.48
N GLY A 124 -29.71 11.25 -4.34
CA GLY A 124 -29.87 9.83 -4.68
C GLY A 124 -30.59 9.56 -5.99
N ASP A 125 -31.00 10.59 -6.73
CA ASP A 125 -31.75 10.43 -7.98
C ASP A 125 -30.87 10.61 -9.24
N SER A 126 -31.31 10.03 -10.35
CA SER A 126 -30.72 10.19 -11.68
C SER A 126 -30.82 11.60 -12.26
N GLN A 127 -31.78 12.40 -11.77
CA GLN A 127 -32.02 13.78 -12.23
C GLN A 127 -31.99 14.75 -11.04
N PRO A 128 -30.83 14.95 -10.40
CA PRO A 128 -30.72 15.74 -9.17
C PRO A 128 -31.15 17.21 -9.36
N VAL A 129 -30.82 17.82 -10.50
CA VAL A 129 -31.15 19.22 -10.81
C VAL A 129 -32.65 19.48 -10.76
N PHE A 130 -33.46 18.56 -11.30
CA PHE A 130 -34.92 18.67 -11.28
C PHE A 130 -35.46 18.79 -9.84
N PHE A 131 -34.98 17.95 -8.93
CA PHE A 131 -35.40 18.01 -7.53
C PHE A 131 -34.88 19.25 -6.79
N TYR A 132 -33.73 19.80 -7.18
CA TYR A 132 -33.26 21.07 -6.62
C TYR A 132 -34.11 22.26 -7.10
N GLU A 133 -34.48 22.32 -8.39
CA GLU A 133 -35.40 23.33 -8.90
C GLU A 133 -36.77 23.23 -8.22
N ASP A 134 -37.30 22.01 -8.10
CA ASP A 134 -38.57 21.71 -7.43
C ASP A 134 -38.56 22.09 -5.94
N ALA A 135 -37.43 21.85 -5.26
CA ALA A 135 -37.21 22.29 -3.89
C ALA A 135 -37.22 23.83 -3.78
N ALA A 136 -36.54 24.52 -4.69
CA ALA A 136 -36.50 25.99 -4.71
C ALA A 136 -37.90 26.58 -4.90
N GLU A 137 -38.67 26.09 -5.87
CA GLU A 137 -40.05 26.54 -6.13
C GLU A 137 -40.97 26.29 -4.93
N SER A 138 -40.85 25.12 -4.30
CA SER A 138 -41.65 24.77 -3.11
C SER A 138 -41.30 25.64 -1.90
N PHE A 139 -40.01 25.90 -1.64
CA PHE A 139 -39.63 26.82 -0.57
C PHE A 139 -40.07 28.25 -0.87
N GLU A 140 -40.01 28.71 -2.13
CA GLU A 140 -40.51 30.03 -2.53
C GLU A 140 -42.02 30.17 -2.30
N ALA A 141 -42.80 29.13 -2.65
CA ALA A 141 -44.24 29.08 -2.37
C ALA A 141 -44.51 29.15 -0.86
N ALA A 142 -43.81 28.32 -0.07
CA ALA A 142 -43.90 28.32 1.38
C ALA A 142 -43.56 29.69 2.00
N PHE A 143 -42.49 30.34 1.49
CA PHE A 143 -42.04 31.66 1.92
C PHE A 143 -43.10 32.74 1.66
N ARG A 144 -43.64 32.81 0.43
CA ARG A 144 -44.67 33.81 0.05
C ARG A 144 -45.95 33.64 0.88
N LEU A 145 -46.41 32.40 1.05
CA LEU A 145 -47.60 32.09 1.85
C LEU A 145 -47.40 32.40 3.34
N GLY A 146 -46.22 32.10 3.88
CA GLY A 146 -45.84 32.44 5.26
C GLY A 146 -45.82 33.95 5.52
N LEU A 147 -45.18 34.72 4.63
CA LEU A 147 -45.17 36.18 4.70
C LEU A 147 -46.58 36.78 4.60
N ALA A 148 -47.42 36.30 3.67
CA ALA A 148 -48.78 36.77 3.54
C ALA A 148 -49.58 36.54 4.82
N LYS A 149 -49.46 35.35 5.43
CA LYS A 149 -50.09 35.01 6.71
C LYS A 149 -49.61 35.89 7.87
N ARG A 150 -48.36 36.35 7.82
CA ARG A 150 -47.73 37.21 8.85
C ARG A 150 -47.73 38.70 8.52
N GLN A 151 -48.51 39.13 7.51
CA GLN A 151 -48.60 40.52 7.08
C GLN A 151 -47.22 41.13 6.76
N GLY A 152 -46.34 40.33 6.12
CA GLY A 152 -44.99 40.73 5.71
C GLY A 152 -43.91 40.61 6.79
N LYS A 153 -44.24 40.20 8.02
CA LYS A 153 -43.24 39.99 9.07
C LYS A 153 -42.51 38.65 8.91
N MET A 154 -41.18 38.70 8.81
CA MET A 154 -40.33 37.50 8.81
C MET A 154 -40.45 36.72 10.12
N GLY A 155 -40.52 35.41 10.03
CA GLY A 155 -40.42 34.48 11.15
C GLY A 155 -39.32 33.44 10.92
N ALA A 156 -39.12 32.56 11.91
CA ALA A 156 -38.13 31.50 11.85
C ALA A 156 -38.30 30.60 10.60
N ARG A 157 -39.55 30.25 10.25
CA ARG A 157 -39.85 29.42 9.07
C ARG A 157 -39.49 30.12 7.76
N GLU A 158 -39.81 31.40 7.62
CA GLU A 158 -39.47 32.16 6.41
C GLU A 158 -37.94 32.27 6.24
N ILE A 159 -37.19 32.39 7.33
CA ILE A 159 -35.71 32.31 7.31
C ILE A 159 -35.25 30.92 6.84
N SER A 160 -35.82 29.85 7.40
CA SER A 160 -35.54 28.47 6.95
C SER A 160 -35.84 28.28 5.46
N CYS A 161 -36.92 28.88 4.93
CA CYS A 161 -37.20 28.88 3.50
C CYS A 161 -36.08 29.57 2.71
N LEU A 162 -35.63 30.77 3.10
CA LEU A 162 -34.55 31.47 2.39
C LEU A 162 -33.25 30.65 2.36
N VAL A 163 -32.91 30.00 3.48
CA VAL A 163 -31.77 29.07 3.55
C VAL A 163 -31.97 27.87 2.61
N GLY A 164 -33.17 27.29 2.60
CA GLY A 164 -33.54 26.19 1.71
C GLY A 164 -33.46 26.56 0.23
N ILE A 165 -34.02 27.71 -0.17
CA ILE A 165 -33.95 28.21 -1.55
C ILE A 165 -32.50 28.47 -1.94
N SER A 166 -31.70 29.09 -1.06
CA SER A 166 -30.27 29.33 -1.32
C SER A 166 -29.52 28.04 -1.64
N ARG A 167 -29.67 27.00 -0.80
CA ARG A 167 -29.06 25.67 -1.03
C ARG A 167 -29.55 25.04 -2.33
N ALA A 168 -30.85 25.10 -2.58
CA ALA A 168 -31.46 24.54 -3.79
C ALA A 168 -30.96 25.23 -5.07
N LYS A 169 -30.91 26.58 -5.09
CA LYS A 169 -30.39 27.36 -6.22
C LYS A 169 -28.91 27.10 -6.48
N ARG A 170 -28.11 26.98 -5.41
CA ARG A 170 -26.69 26.60 -5.51
C ARG A 170 -26.55 25.26 -6.25
N MET A 171 -27.32 24.25 -5.83
CA MET A 171 -27.28 22.92 -6.43
C MET A 171 -27.88 22.86 -7.85
N ALA A 172 -28.77 23.80 -8.18
CA ALA A 172 -29.28 24.04 -9.53
C ALA A 172 -28.35 24.93 -10.40
N LEU A 173 -27.10 25.15 -9.97
CA LEU A 173 -26.08 25.92 -10.69
C LEU A 173 -26.42 27.42 -10.89
N ASP A 174 -27.18 28.02 -9.97
CA ASP A 174 -27.45 29.46 -9.90
C ASP A 174 -26.81 30.08 -8.63
N PRO A 175 -25.46 30.25 -8.61
CA PRO A 175 -24.74 30.67 -7.41
C PRO A 175 -24.99 32.14 -7.04
N ASP A 176 -25.28 33.01 -8.02
CA ASP A 176 -25.57 34.43 -7.78
C ASP A 176 -26.88 34.62 -7.00
N MET A 177 -27.94 33.90 -7.40
CA MET A 177 -29.19 33.91 -6.67
C MET A 177 -29.04 33.24 -5.30
N ALA A 178 -28.30 32.13 -5.24
CA ALA A 178 -28.02 31.44 -3.97
C ALA A 178 -27.35 32.37 -2.95
N LEU A 179 -26.35 33.15 -3.37
CA LEU A 179 -25.64 34.10 -2.52
C LEU A 179 -26.55 35.24 -2.07
N THR A 180 -27.37 35.78 -2.98
CA THR A 180 -28.35 36.82 -2.66
C THR A 180 -29.33 36.35 -1.58
N LEU A 181 -29.83 35.12 -1.71
CA LEU A 181 -30.76 34.52 -0.75
C LEU A 181 -30.10 34.23 0.60
N ALA A 182 -28.84 33.77 0.62
CA ALA A 182 -28.09 33.54 1.87
C ALA A 182 -27.88 34.85 2.65
N ARG A 183 -27.48 35.93 1.98
CA ARG A 183 -27.37 37.28 2.56
C ARG A 183 -28.69 37.75 3.15
N ASN A 184 -29.80 37.55 2.41
CA ASN A 184 -31.14 37.90 2.87
C ASN A 184 -31.56 37.08 4.10
N ALA A 185 -31.27 35.78 4.12
CA ALA A 185 -31.53 34.91 5.26
C ALA A 185 -30.77 35.38 6.51
N HIS A 186 -29.48 35.71 6.37
CA HIS A 186 -28.67 36.24 7.47
C HIS A 186 -29.22 37.58 7.99
N LYS A 187 -29.53 38.53 7.09
CA LYS A 187 -30.13 39.82 7.46
C LYS A 187 -31.46 39.64 8.19
N ALA A 188 -32.30 38.70 7.75
CA ALA A 188 -33.55 38.43 8.41
C ALA A 188 -33.35 37.76 9.78
N LEU A 189 -32.34 36.90 9.92
CA LEU A 189 -32.00 36.28 11.20
C LEU A 189 -31.54 37.32 12.24
N THR A 190 -30.72 38.29 11.86
CA THR A 190 -30.27 39.34 12.78
C THR A 190 -31.39 40.30 13.20
N GLN A 191 -32.48 40.35 12.42
CA GLN A 191 -33.67 41.15 12.71
C GLN A 191 -34.80 40.32 13.36
N LEU A 192 -34.61 39.02 13.56
CA LEU A 192 -35.67 38.14 14.06
C LEU A 192 -35.94 38.43 15.55
N GLU A 193 -37.17 38.83 15.85
CA GLU A 193 -37.67 38.86 17.21
C GLU A 193 -38.11 37.45 17.62
N GLY A 194 -37.34 36.80 18.50
CA GLY A 194 -37.67 35.49 19.07
C GLY A 194 -36.55 34.45 18.93
N SER A 195 -36.91 33.18 19.04
CA SER A 195 -35.96 32.07 18.92
C SER A 195 -35.52 31.88 17.46
N PRO A 196 -34.22 31.70 17.20
CA PRO A 196 -33.73 31.39 15.86
C PRO A 196 -34.31 30.06 15.36
N PRO A 197 -34.48 29.88 14.03
CA PRO A 197 -34.87 28.59 13.47
C PRO A 197 -33.80 27.54 13.76
N THR A 198 -34.23 26.30 13.95
CA THR A 198 -33.35 25.13 13.81
C THR A 198 -33.08 24.92 12.34
N LEU A 199 -31.80 24.89 11.96
CA LEU A 199 -31.34 24.71 10.58
C LEU A 199 -30.43 23.48 10.53
N ASP A 200 -30.48 22.74 9.42
CA ASP A 200 -29.58 21.59 9.20
C ASP A 200 -28.09 22.00 9.15
N ALA A 201 -27.84 23.23 8.72
CA ALA A 201 -26.52 23.84 8.67
C ALA A 201 -26.63 25.30 9.14
N PRO A 202 -25.60 25.83 9.84
CA PRO A 202 -25.59 27.22 10.25
C PRO A 202 -25.63 28.14 9.01
N ILE A 203 -26.27 29.31 9.14
CA ILE A 203 -26.40 30.26 8.02
C ILE A 203 -25.03 30.66 7.46
N SER A 204 -24.01 30.80 8.32
CA SER A 204 -22.64 31.12 7.89
C SER A 204 -22.07 30.07 6.93
N ARG A 205 -22.37 28.77 7.13
CA ARG A 205 -21.96 27.71 6.21
C ARG A 205 -22.65 27.86 4.85
N VAL A 206 -23.96 28.02 4.85
CA VAL A 206 -24.74 28.16 3.60
C VAL A 206 -24.32 29.39 2.82
N TRP A 207 -24.05 30.49 3.53
CA TRP A 207 -23.52 31.72 2.92
C TRP A 207 -22.11 31.50 2.36
N ALA A 208 -21.20 30.92 3.14
CA ALA A 208 -19.85 30.61 2.67
C ALA A 208 -19.86 29.74 1.41
N GLU A 209 -20.68 28.69 1.36
CA GLU A 209 -20.80 27.82 0.19
C GLU A 209 -21.25 28.59 -1.07
N ALA A 210 -22.28 29.43 -0.94
CA ALA A 210 -22.77 30.24 -2.06
C ALA A 210 -21.76 31.32 -2.50
N ALA A 211 -21.13 32.01 -1.54
CA ALA A 211 -20.11 33.01 -1.82
C ALA A 211 -18.89 32.40 -2.51
N PHE A 212 -18.48 31.20 -2.10
CA PHE A 212 -17.37 30.48 -2.70
C PHE A 212 -17.66 30.10 -4.16
N ASP A 213 -18.85 29.60 -4.47
CA ASP A 213 -19.19 29.24 -5.85
C ASP A 213 -19.18 30.47 -6.77
N VAL A 214 -19.69 31.62 -6.32
CA VAL A 214 -19.62 32.89 -7.07
C VAL A 214 -18.16 33.36 -7.20
N PHE A 215 -17.34 33.24 -6.15
CA PHE A 215 -15.90 33.52 -6.22
C PHE A 215 -15.20 32.67 -7.28
N VAL A 216 -15.42 31.37 -7.30
CA VAL A 216 -14.84 30.46 -8.29
C VAL A 216 -15.31 30.80 -9.71
N ALA A 217 -16.59 31.10 -9.88
CA ALA A 217 -17.14 31.51 -11.18
C ALA A 217 -16.49 32.81 -11.68
N ALA A 218 -16.35 33.83 -10.83
CA ALA A 218 -15.67 35.08 -11.15
C ALA A 218 -14.20 34.84 -11.52
N ARG A 219 -13.46 34.03 -10.76
CA ARG A 219 -12.06 33.68 -11.07
C ARG A 219 -11.90 32.96 -12.39
N LYS A 220 -12.81 32.04 -12.73
CA LYS A 220 -12.81 31.36 -14.04
C LYS A 220 -13.08 32.31 -15.21
N ARG A 221 -13.79 33.41 -14.98
CA ARG A 221 -14.06 34.47 -15.96
C ARG A 221 -13.02 35.61 -15.94
N ASP A 222 -12.00 35.51 -15.10
CA ASP A 222 -11.00 36.56 -14.85
C ASP A 222 -11.62 37.91 -14.41
N GLU A 223 -12.70 37.85 -13.62
CA GLU A 223 -13.37 39.00 -13.05
C GLU A 223 -12.80 39.35 -11.65
N PRO A 224 -12.86 40.62 -11.21
CA PRO A 224 -12.49 41.02 -9.84
C PRO A 224 -13.30 40.23 -8.81
N ALA A 225 -12.61 39.61 -7.85
CA ALA A 225 -13.22 38.63 -6.94
C ALA A 225 -12.77 38.82 -5.48
N GLU A 226 -12.07 39.91 -5.15
CA GLU A 226 -11.49 40.19 -3.83
C GLU A 226 -12.56 40.36 -2.75
N ALA A 227 -13.67 41.03 -3.08
CA ALA A 227 -14.80 41.18 -2.16
C ALA A 227 -15.46 39.83 -1.85
N LEU A 228 -15.64 38.98 -2.87
CA LEU A 228 -16.19 37.63 -2.72
C LEU A 228 -15.25 36.73 -1.93
N PHE A 229 -13.95 36.86 -2.13
CA PHE A 229 -12.95 36.17 -1.33
C PHE A 229 -13.06 36.55 0.16
N ALA A 230 -13.02 37.85 0.47
CA ALA A 230 -13.09 38.33 1.85
C ALA A 230 -14.41 37.92 2.53
N GLU A 231 -15.52 38.02 1.81
CA GLU A 231 -16.82 37.57 2.31
C GLU A 231 -16.86 36.06 2.56
N THR A 232 -16.31 35.25 1.66
CA THR A 232 -16.22 33.79 1.86
C THR A 232 -15.35 33.45 3.06
N GLU A 233 -14.19 34.09 3.18
CA GLU A 233 -13.23 33.91 4.28
C GLU A 233 -13.86 34.26 5.64
N ASP A 234 -14.58 35.39 5.72
CA ASP A 234 -15.30 35.82 6.93
C ASP A 234 -16.35 34.78 7.36
N GLN A 235 -17.17 34.30 6.42
CA GLN A 235 -18.24 33.34 6.74
C GLN A 235 -17.70 31.96 7.11
N LEU A 236 -16.64 31.49 6.44
CA LEU A 236 -15.96 30.26 6.83
C LEU A 236 -15.32 30.40 8.21
N SER A 237 -14.68 31.54 8.51
CA SER A 237 -14.09 31.83 9.82
C SER A 237 -15.13 31.79 10.93
N ILE A 238 -16.30 32.39 10.74
CA ILE A 238 -17.43 32.28 11.69
C ILE A 238 -17.84 30.82 11.86
N THR A 239 -17.92 30.06 10.77
CA THR A 239 -18.33 28.64 10.81
C THR A 239 -17.34 27.77 11.58
N THR A 240 -16.05 28.14 11.68
CA THR A 240 -15.07 27.39 12.49
C THR A 240 -15.39 27.37 13.99
N ALA A 241 -16.24 28.29 14.49
CA ALA A 241 -16.66 28.33 15.88
C ALA A 241 -17.58 27.15 16.23
N ASP A 242 -18.33 26.62 15.27
CA ASP A 242 -19.24 25.48 15.45
C ASP A 242 -18.45 24.15 15.37
N PRO A 243 -18.36 23.36 16.46
CA PRO A 243 -17.61 22.10 16.48
C PRO A 243 -18.03 21.11 15.38
N ASP A 244 -19.33 21.04 15.07
CA ASP A 244 -19.87 20.06 14.11
C ASP A 244 -19.49 20.41 12.66
N HIS A 245 -19.11 21.68 12.43
CA HIS A 245 -18.79 22.22 11.11
C HIS A 245 -17.34 22.69 10.98
N ARG A 246 -16.56 22.65 12.05
CA ARG A 246 -15.23 23.25 12.13
C ARG A 246 -14.26 22.68 11.11
N GLN A 247 -14.14 21.35 11.07
CA GLN A 247 -13.20 20.69 10.16
C GLN A 247 -13.56 20.97 8.70
N TRP A 248 -14.85 20.88 8.35
CA TRP A 248 -15.33 21.25 7.01
C TRP A 248 -14.95 22.69 6.66
N ALA A 249 -15.19 23.66 7.56
CA ALA A 249 -14.90 25.06 7.30
C ALA A 249 -13.40 25.32 7.11
N LEU A 250 -12.55 24.68 7.89
CA LEU A 250 -11.08 24.78 7.76
C LEU A 250 -10.58 24.19 6.43
N VAL A 251 -11.13 23.06 5.99
CA VAL A 251 -10.83 22.50 4.66
C VAL A 251 -11.27 23.45 3.55
N GLN A 252 -12.45 24.06 3.67
CA GLN A 252 -12.91 25.05 2.68
C GLN A 252 -12.09 26.34 2.69
N LEU A 253 -11.58 26.80 3.84
CA LEU A 253 -10.64 27.93 3.90
C LEU A 253 -9.37 27.61 3.11
N SER A 254 -8.82 26.40 3.30
CA SER A 254 -7.68 25.92 2.51
C SER A 254 -7.99 25.95 1.00
N ASN A 255 -9.14 25.42 0.57
CA ASN A 255 -9.57 25.47 -0.84
C ASN A 255 -9.68 26.91 -1.36
N LEU A 256 -10.25 27.82 -0.57
CA LEU A 256 -10.44 29.22 -0.93
C LEU A 256 -9.09 29.90 -1.20
N HIS A 257 -8.10 29.70 -0.32
CA HIS A 257 -6.75 30.23 -0.49
C HIS A 257 -6.03 29.64 -1.71
N GLN A 258 -6.20 28.34 -2.01
CA GLN A 258 -5.66 27.74 -3.23
C GLN A 258 -6.25 28.39 -4.49
N TRP A 259 -7.58 28.57 -4.55
CA TRP A 259 -8.24 29.23 -5.69
C TRP A 259 -7.82 30.69 -5.89
N ARG A 260 -7.45 31.39 -4.81
CA ARG A 260 -6.84 32.72 -4.88
C ARG A 260 -5.41 32.70 -5.45
N GLY A 261 -4.75 31.55 -5.48
CA GLY A 261 -3.36 31.38 -5.89
C GLY A 261 -2.35 31.40 -4.73
N GLY A 262 -2.83 31.35 -3.49
CA GLY A 262 -2.00 31.39 -2.28
C GLY A 262 -1.78 29.98 -1.70
N ALA A 263 -0.93 29.17 -2.34
CA ALA A 263 -0.61 27.81 -1.85
C ALA A 263 -0.12 27.81 -0.39
N SER A 264 0.72 28.76 -0.01
CA SER A 264 1.22 28.88 1.37
C SER A 264 0.13 29.25 2.38
N ALA A 265 -0.84 30.09 1.99
CA ALA A 265 -1.95 30.46 2.86
C ALA A 265 -2.96 29.31 3.05
N ALA A 266 -2.98 28.34 2.14
CA ALA A 266 -3.84 27.17 2.25
C ALA A 266 -3.35 26.12 3.28
N ILE A 267 -2.12 26.23 3.76
CA ILE A 267 -1.50 25.30 4.72
C ILE A 267 -2.09 25.46 6.12
N GLU A 268 -2.14 26.70 6.63
CA GLU A 268 -2.53 26.98 8.02
C GLU A 268 -3.93 26.44 8.38
N PRO A 269 -4.98 26.57 7.53
CA PRO A 269 -6.28 25.98 7.85
C PRO A 269 -6.23 24.46 7.99
N ILE A 270 -5.42 23.75 7.20
CA ILE A 270 -5.29 22.29 7.30
C ILE A 270 -4.54 21.89 8.58
N GLU A 271 -3.47 22.61 8.93
CA GLU A 271 -2.79 22.38 10.22
C GLU A 271 -3.73 22.58 11.39
N ARG A 272 -4.52 23.67 11.38
CA ARG A 272 -5.56 23.92 12.38
C ARG A 272 -6.63 22.82 12.39
N ALA A 273 -6.95 22.21 11.25
CA ALA A 273 -7.90 21.10 11.21
C ALA A 273 -7.30 19.85 11.86
N LEU A 274 -6.03 19.57 11.60
CA LEU A 274 -5.30 18.47 12.23
C LEU A 274 -5.14 18.65 13.74
N GLU A 275 -5.09 19.89 14.27
CA GLU A 275 -5.12 20.12 15.72
C GLU A 275 -6.38 19.54 16.41
N PHE A 276 -7.49 19.38 15.66
CA PHE A 276 -8.73 18.74 16.16
C PHE A 276 -8.83 17.26 15.81
N ALA A 277 -8.17 16.83 14.74
CA ALA A 277 -8.14 15.44 14.29
C ALA A 277 -6.71 15.02 13.88
N PRO A 278 -5.80 14.79 14.86
CA PRO A 278 -4.37 14.54 14.59
C PRO A 278 -4.05 13.24 13.85
N GLU A 279 -5.05 12.38 13.64
CA GLU A 279 -4.93 11.08 12.94
C GLU A 279 -5.84 11.03 11.69
N ASP A 280 -6.30 12.17 11.18
CA ASP A 280 -7.07 12.23 9.95
C ASP A 280 -6.14 12.13 8.73
N GLY A 281 -6.14 10.94 8.10
CA GLY A 281 -5.28 10.64 6.94
C GLY A 281 -5.56 11.49 5.71
N ASP A 282 -6.80 11.94 5.50
CA ASP A 282 -7.16 12.78 4.36
C ASP A 282 -6.58 14.19 4.54
N LEU A 283 -6.64 14.72 5.76
CA LEU A 283 -6.02 16.01 6.11
C LEU A 283 -4.50 15.96 5.99
N HIS A 284 -3.86 14.89 6.46
CA HIS A 284 -2.40 14.74 6.31
C HIS A 284 -1.97 14.63 4.85
N THR A 285 -2.67 13.82 4.05
CA THR A 285 -2.42 13.69 2.60
C THR A 285 -2.53 15.06 1.91
N ARG A 286 -3.57 15.81 2.26
CA ARG A 286 -3.77 17.17 1.74
C ARG A 286 -2.66 18.12 2.16
N LEU A 287 -2.23 18.08 3.43
CA LEU A 287 -1.13 18.91 3.92
C LEU A 287 0.17 18.61 3.17
N VAL A 288 0.50 17.33 2.95
CA VAL A 288 1.69 16.92 2.20
C VAL A 288 1.64 17.44 0.76
N GLY A 289 0.49 17.34 0.09
CA GLY A 289 0.30 17.92 -1.24
C GLY A 289 0.58 19.42 -1.27
N LEU A 290 -0.02 20.17 -0.35
CA LEU A 290 0.18 21.63 -0.23
C LEU A 290 1.65 22.02 0.04
N LEU A 291 2.33 21.30 0.93
CA LEU A 291 3.73 21.55 1.25
C LEU A 291 4.65 21.20 0.08
N THR A 292 4.36 20.09 -0.62
CA THR A 292 5.10 19.68 -1.82
C THR A 292 4.99 20.74 -2.92
N ASP A 293 3.79 21.26 -3.18
CA ASP A 293 3.58 22.34 -4.15
C ASP A 293 4.31 23.64 -3.76
N ALA A 294 4.39 23.94 -2.46
CA ALA A 294 4.99 25.18 -1.96
C ALA A 294 6.52 25.14 -1.89
N GLY A 295 7.13 23.97 -1.64
CA GLY A 295 8.58 23.86 -1.43
C GLY A 295 9.16 22.45 -1.47
N GLY A 296 8.43 21.49 -2.07
CA GLY A 296 8.90 20.12 -2.24
C GLY A 296 9.02 19.34 -0.92
N GLN A 297 9.87 18.30 -0.92
CA GLN A 297 10.10 17.42 0.23
C GLN A 297 10.67 18.17 1.44
N THR A 298 11.55 19.17 1.22
CA THR A 298 12.12 19.98 2.29
C THR A 298 11.04 20.68 3.12
N ALA A 299 10.05 21.29 2.47
CA ALA A 299 8.95 21.94 3.16
C ALA A 299 8.09 20.94 3.98
N VAL A 300 7.91 19.71 3.47
CA VAL A 300 7.24 18.64 4.20
C VAL A 300 8.01 18.28 5.46
N LEU A 301 9.32 18.02 5.37
CA LEU A 301 10.16 17.63 6.49
C LEU A 301 10.23 18.70 7.58
N GLU A 302 10.50 19.95 7.21
CA GLU A 302 10.52 21.08 8.15
C GLU A 302 9.18 21.26 8.87
N ARG A 303 8.08 21.04 8.16
CA ARG A 303 6.76 21.19 8.75
C ARG A 303 6.42 20.04 9.69
N TYR A 304 6.64 18.81 9.26
CA TYR A 304 6.37 17.65 10.09
C TYR A 304 7.33 17.53 11.27
N GLN A 305 8.55 18.06 11.19
CA GLN A 305 9.43 18.17 12.36
C GLN A 305 8.78 19.02 13.47
N ARG A 306 8.19 20.16 13.11
CA ARG A 306 7.42 20.99 14.06
C ARG A 306 6.16 20.28 14.54
N TRP A 307 5.45 19.58 13.65
CA TRP A 307 4.28 18.77 14.00
C TRP A 307 4.62 17.72 15.06
N ARG A 308 5.64 16.88 14.83
CA ARG A 308 6.09 15.84 15.77
C ARG A 308 6.53 16.39 17.12
N LYS A 309 7.10 17.61 17.15
CA LYS A 309 7.45 18.28 18.40
C LYS A 309 6.22 18.66 19.24
N ASN A 310 5.15 19.09 18.58
CA ASN A 310 3.90 19.49 19.24
C ASN A 310 2.97 18.30 19.52
N HIS A 311 3.03 17.28 18.66
CA HIS A 311 2.17 16.09 18.66
C HIS A 311 3.01 14.81 18.61
N PRO A 312 3.85 14.51 19.63
CA PRO A 312 4.78 13.38 19.60
C PRO A 312 4.11 12.01 19.58
N ASN A 313 2.81 11.95 19.87
CA ASN A 313 2.01 10.72 19.82
C ASN A 313 1.16 10.61 18.54
N SER A 314 1.31 11.55 17.59
CA SER A 314 0.60 11.46 16.31
C SER A 314 1.28 10.42 15.42
N ALA A 315 0.66 9.26 15.23
CA ALA A 315 1.24 8.18 14.43
C ALA A 315 1.45 8.62 12.98
N LEU A 316 0.43 9.25 12.38
CA LEU A 316 0.54 9.80 11.03
C LEU A 316 1.61 10.90 10.91
N GLY A 317 1.83 11.69 11.97
CA GLY A 317 2.94 12.62 12.06
C GLY A 317 4.30 11.96 11.82
N TRP A 318 4.55 10.79 12.42
CA TRP A 318 5.77 10.00 12.20
C TRP A 318 5.80 9.35 10.82
N TRP A 319 4.69 8.76 10.37
CA TRP A 319 4.57 8.12 9.06
C TRP A 319 4.97 9.04 7.89
N TYR A 320 4.35 10.21 7.78
CA TYR A 320 4.64 11.12 6.66
C TYR A 320 6.06 11.68 6.70
N SER A 321 6.65 11.77 7.89
CA SER A 321 8.05 12.15 8.05
C SER A 321 8.98 11.05 7.53
N ALA A 322 8.73 9.81 7.94
CA ALA A 322 9.51 8.63 7.57
C ALA A 322 9.46 8.40 6.05
N VAL A 323 8.27 8.41 5.45
CA VAL A 323 8.08 8.20 4.01
C VAL A 323 8.72 9.33 3.18
N THR A 324 8.65 10.58 3.65
CA THR A 324 9.28 11.70 2.95
C THR A 324 10.80 11.58 2.97
N LEU A 325 11.40 11.29 4.15
CA LEU A 325 12.84 11.04 4.25
C LEU A 325 13.28 9.84 3.42
N PHE A 326 12.52 8.74 3.47
CA PHE A 326 12.81 7.54 2.70
C PHE A 326 12.83 7.84 1.20
N HIS A 327 11.84 8.56 0.67
CA HIS A 327 11.82 8.93 -0.74
C HIS A 327 12.93 9.92 -1.11
N GLN A 328 13.28 10.85 -0.22
CA GLN A 328 14.45 11.72 -0.43
C GLN A 328 15.74 10.90 -0.52
N GLY A 329 15.97 9.99 0.43
CA GLY A 329 17.11 9.10 0.45
C GLY A 329 17.16 8.20 -0.77
N LEU A 330 16.01 7.72 -1.25
CA LEU A 330 15.91 6.89 -2.43
C LEU A 330 16.26 7.64 -3.72
N VAL A 331 15.81 8.89 -3.87
CA VAL A 331 16.20 9.74 -5.00
C VAL A 331 17.71 10.00 -4.99
N GLN A 332 18.30 10.25 -3.82
CA GLN A 332 19.75 10.41 -3.69
C GLN A 332 20.51 9.11 -4.01
N PHE A 333 20.02 7.98 -3.50
CA PHE A 333 20.59 6.67 -3.77
C PHE A 333 20.62 6.35 -5.26
N GLU A 334 19.51 6.57 -5.97
CA GLU A 334 19.40 6.35 -7.42
C GLU A 334 20.29 7.30 -8.23
N ALA A 335 20.54 8.51 -7.72
CA ALA A 335 21.48 9.46 -8.31
C ALA A 335 22.96 9.15 -8.01
N GLY A 336 23.25 8.08 -7.26
CA GLY A 336 24.61 7.70 -6.85
C GLY A 336 25.22 8.60 -5.77
N ASN A 337 24.41 9.42 -5.10
CA ASN A 337 24.81 10.30 -4.01
C ASN A 337 24.01 10.04 -2.73
N GLY A 338 23.62 8.78 -2.50
CA GLY A 338 22.86 8.34 -1.33
C GLY A 338 23.57 8.73 -0.02
N ASP A 339 22.80 9.31 0.91
CA ASP A 339 23.25 9.63 2.26
C ASP A 339 22.70 8.61 3.26
N GLU A 340 23.62 7.91 3.93
CA GLU A 340 23.30 6.89 4.92
C GLU A 340 22.45 7.45 6.08
N ASN A 341 22.75 8.69 6.51
CA ASN A 341 22.03 9.32 7.63
C ASN A 341 20.55 9.55 7.32
N THR A 342 20.22 9.80 6.05
CA THR A 342 18.83 9.99 5.62
C THR A 342 18.01 8.71 5.79
N PHE A 343 18.60 7.54 5.48
CA PHE A 343 17.94 6.24 5.70
C PHE A 343 17.91 5.83 7.18
N LEU A 344 18.93 6.20 7.95
CA LEU A 344 18.96 5.96 9.39
C LEU A 344 17.84 6.74 10.10
N GLU A 345 17.69 8.03 9.80
CA GLU A 345 16.62 8.85 10.38
C GLU A 345 15.23 8.37 9.93
N ALA A 346 15.06 7.98 8.65
CA ALA A 346 13.82 7.38 8.18
C ALA A 346 13.47 6.09 8.94
N GLN A 347 14.46 5.23 9.19
CA GLN A 347 14.29 3.98 9.95
C GLN A 347 13.78 4.25 11.37
N GLU A 348 14.40 5.19 12.09
CA GLU A 348 13.96 5.59 13.45
C GLU A 348 12.50 6.08 13.45
N PHE A 349 12.10 6.82 12.41
CA PHE A 349 10.73 7.32 12.31
C PHE A 349 9.72 6.21 11.99
N PHE A 350 10.10 5.22 11.17
CA PHE A 350 9.26 4.04 10.95
C PHE A 350 9.14 3.18 12.21
N GLU A 351 10.22 3.02 12.99
CA GLU A 351 10.18 2.35 14.29
C GLU A 351 9.16 3.02 15.21
N ARG A 352 9.27 4.35 15.38
CA ARG A 352 8.34 5.11 16.20
C ARG A 352 6.89 5.06 15.70
N TYR A 353 6.68 5.05 14.38
CA TYR A 353 5.35 4.85 13.80
C TYR A 353 4.77 3.47 14.14
N GLY A 354 5.58 2.40 14.03
CA GLY A 354 5.16 1.04 14.38
C GLY A 354 4.81 0.87 15.86
N GLU A 355 5.47 1.60 16.76
CA GLU A 355 5.11 1.64 18.19
C GLU A 355 3.74 2.30 18.45
N LEU A 356 3.44 3.38 17.72
CA LEU A 356 2.21 4.17 17.90
C LEU A 356 0.99 3.59 17.19
N ALA A 357 1.20 2.87 16.07
CA ALA A 357 0.16 2.21 15.31
C ALA A 357 0.49 0.72 15.05
N PRO A 358 0.34 -0.15 16.08
CA PRO A 358 0.72 -1.56 15.99
C PRO A 358 0.02 -2.35 14.87
N GLU A 359 -1.17 -1.93 14.44
CA GLU A 359 -1.89 -2.50 13.31
C GLU A 359 -1.16 -2.33 11.96
N PHE A 360 -0.18 -1.41 11.89
CA PHE A 360 0.67 -1.16 10.73
C PHE A 360 2.15 -1.56 10.97
N LEU A 361 2.45 -2.28 12.05
CA LEU A 361 3.82 -2.67 12.41
C LEU A 361 4.54 -3.41 11.26
N SER A 362 3.85 -4.33 10.58
CA SER A 362 4.45 -5.05 9.44
C SER A 362 4.86 -4.13 8.29
N THR A 363 4.06 -3.10 8.02
CA THR A 363 4.37 -2.10 6.99
C THR A 363 5.57 -1.27 7.43
N ALA A 364 5.61 -0.81 8.67
CA ALA A 364 6.73 -0.07 9.23
C ALA A 364 8.04 -0.88 9.18
N GLN A 365 7.99 -2.14 9.58
CA GLN A 365 9.12 -3.07 9.55
C GLN A 365 9.63 -3.32 8.12
N ALA A 366 8.75 -3.45 7.12
CA ALA A 366 9.17 -3.60 5.73
C ALA A 366 9.98 -2.38 5.23
N TYR A 367 9.54 -1.17 5.58
CA TYR A 367 10.30 0.05 5.27
C TYR A 367 11.62 0.14 6.03
N GLN A 368 11.66 -0.26 7.31
CA GLN A 368 12.92 -0.33 8.08
C GLN A 368 13.93 -1.29 7.42
N ALA A 369 13.47 -2.47 6.97
CA ALA A 369 14.30 -3.42 6.24
C ALA A 369 14.82 -2.81 4.92
N SER A 370 13.97 -2.11 4.16
CA SER A 370 14.39 -1.38 2.95
C SER A 370 15.41 -0.27 3.25
N CYS A 371 15.27 0.45 4.37
CA CYS A 371 16.27 1.44 4.81
C CYS A 371 17.63 0.78 5.05
N ARG A 372 17.67 -0.35 5.78
CA ARG A 372 18.91 -1.11 6.03
C ARG A 372 19.52 -1.65 4.74
N SER A 373 18.71 -2.16 3.81
CA SER A 373 19.22 -2.58 2.49
C SER A 373 19.91 -1.42 1.75
N ALA A 374 19.26 -0.25 1.69
CA ALA A 374 19.85 0.93 1.06
C ALA A 374 21.17 1.36 1.72
N GLN A 375 21.23 1.38 3.05
CA GLN A 375 22.46 1.64 3.81
C GLN A 375 23.57 0.63 3.47
N GLY A 376 23.24 -0.65 3.37
CA GLY A 376 24.19 -1.70 2.99
C GLY A 376 24.77 -1.48 1.58
N PHE A 377 23.93 -1.10 0.61
CA PHE A 377 24.39 -0.76 -0.73
C PHE A 377 25.23 0.53 -0.79
N ILE A 378 24.93 1.53 0.05
CA ILE A 378 25.77 2.73 0.17
C ILE A 378 27.18 2.36 0.64
N ARG A 379 27.28 1.54 1.70
CA ARG A 379 28.57 1.05 2.24
C ARG A 379 29.32 0.15 1.25
N LEU A 380 28.59 -0.73 0.55
CA LEU A 380 29.16 -1.56 -0.53
C LEU A 380 29.78 -0.71 -1.64
N ASN A 381 29.12 0.38 -2.02
CA ASN A 381 29.58 1.29 -3.07
C ASN A 381 30.74 2.18 -2.63
N SER A 382 30.84 2.51 -1.33
CA SER A 382 32.02 3.21 -0.78
C SER A 382 33.24 2.31 -0.60
N GLY A 383 33.04 0.99 -0.68
CA GLY A 383 34.10 -0.03 -0.55
C GLY A 383 34.29 -0.55 0.89
N ASP A 384 33.44 -0.14 1.83
CA ASP A 384 33.43 -0.66 3.20
C ASP A 384 32.63 -1.97 3.25
N LEU A 385 33.29 -3.07 2.86
CA LEU A 385 32.66 -4.37 2.67
C LEU A 385 32.22 -5.00 3.99
N ASP A 386 33.01 -4.86 5.06
CA ASP A 386 32.67 -5.39 6.39
C ASP A 386 31.43 -4.68 6.95
N ALA A 387 31.39 -3.35 6.85
CA ALA A 387 30.22 -2.58 7.30
C ALA A 387 28.99 -2.84 6.43
N ALA A 388 29.17 -3.14 5.14
CA ALA A 388 28.07 -3.53 4.25
C ALA A 388 27.48 -4.90 4.63
N GLU A 389 28.35 -5.90 4.87
CA GLU A 389 27.95 -7.23 5.37
C GLU A 389 27.15 -7.11 6.66
N GLU A 390 27.68 -6.39 7.66
CA GLU A 390 27.02 -6.18 8.95
C GLU A 390 25.62 -5.56 8.76
N THR A 391 25.51 -4.53 7.91
CA THR A 391 24.23 -3.87 7.66
C THR A 391 23.22 -4.80 7.00
N PHE A 392 23.61 -5.56 5.97
CA PHE A 392 22.69 -6.50 5.30
C PHE A 392 22.22 -7.60 6.27
N LEU A 393 23.12 -8.13 7.10
CA LEU A 393 22.77 -9.14 8.11
C LEU A 393 21.83 -8.57 9.18
N SER A 394 22.06 -7.32 9.61
CA SER A 394 21.21 -6.65 10.60
C SER A 394 19.75 -6.55 10.16
N MET A 395 19.41 -6.66 8.86
CA MET A 395 18.02 -6.66 8.43
C MET A 395 17.17 -7.68 9.20
N GLN A 396 17.75 -8.83 9.56
CA GLN A 396 17.08 -9.87 10.35
C GLN A 396 16.66 -9.44 11.76
N ASP A 397 17.28 -8.40 12.33
CA ASP A 397 16.91 -7.87 13.64
C ASP A 397 15.57 -7.12 13.58
N VAL A 398 15.15 -6.67 12.39
CA VAL A 398 13.85 -5.99 12.20
C VAL A 398 12.72 -7.02 12.32
N PHE A 399 12.82 -8.12 11.58
CA PHE A 399 11.99 -9.32 11.72
C PHE A 399 12.62 -10.51 10.97
N PRO A 400 12.29 -11.77 11.36
CA PRO A 400 12.78 -12.95 10.63
C PRO A 400 12.34 -12.96 9.17
N GLY A 401 13.31 -13.06 8.25
CA GLY A 401 13.08 -13.04 6.80
C GLY A 401 13.25 -11.67 6.17
N ALA A 402 13.49 -10.61 6.95
CA ALA A 402 13.61 -9.25 6.45
C ALA A 402 14.74 -9.07 5.43
N ILE A 403 15.81 -9.88 5.49
CA ILE A 403 16.92 -9.83 4.51
C ILE A 403 16.47 -10.09 3.07
N GLU A 404 15.29 -10.70 2.86
CA GLU A 404 14.69 -10.96 1.55
C GLU A 404 13.83 -9.80 1.03
N VAL A 405 13.52 -8.80 1.86
CA VAL A 405 12.73 -7.64 1.45
C VAL A 405 13.46 -6.87 0.37
N GLU A 406 12.76 -6.62 -0.73
CA GLU A 406 13.21 -5.78 -1.85
C GLU A 406 12.15 -4.73 -2.18
N LEU A 407 12.58 -3.60 -2.75
CA LEU A 407 11.69 -2.55 -3.23
C LEU A 407 11.68 -2.51 -4.76
N GLY A 408 11.11 -3.55 -5.35
CA GLY A 408 11.10 -3.74 -6.81
C GLY A 408 12.52 -3.64 -7.38
N GLU A 409 12.69 -2.93 -8.50
CA GLU A 409 13.99 -2.73 -9.14
C GLU A 409 14.83 -1.61 -8.48
N ARG A 410 14.28 -0.88 -7.51
CA ARG A 410 14.90 0.34 -6.95
C ARG A 410 15.91 0.03 -5.85
N ILE A 411 15.59 -0.92 -4.98
CA ILE A 411 16.47 -1.37 -3.88
C ILE A 411 16.46 -2.90 -3.86
N PRO A 412 17.57 -3.56 -4.21
CA PRO A 412 17.65 -5.02 -4.12
C PRO A 412 17.54 -5.52 -2.68
N SER A 413 17.33 -6.83 -2.51
CA SER A 413 17.34 -7.46 -1.19
C SER A 413 18.73 -7.49 -0.54
N GLY A 414 18.76 -7.68 0.77
CA GLY A 414 20.02 -7.86 1.51
C GLY A 414 20.78 -9.12 1.08
N LEU A 415 20.07 -10.17 0.64
CA LEU A 415 20.71 -11.36 0.06
C LEU A 415 21.48 -11.03 -1.21
N ALA A 416 20.88 -10.25 -2.12
CA ALA A 416 21.57 -9.79 -3.32
C ALA A 416 22.79 -8.91 -2.94
N GLY A 417 22.65 -8.07 -1.92
CA GLY A 417 23.74 -7.30 -1.33
C GLY A 417 24.93 -8.16 -0.89
N LEU A 418 24.67 -9.24 -0.15
CA LEU A 418 25.69 -10.20 0.29
C LEU A 418 26.36 -10.94 -0.88
N ASP A 419 25.61 -11.30 -1.92
CA ASP A 419 26.18 -11.86 -3.16
C ASP A 419 27.16 -10.87 -3.82
N PHE A 420 26.86 -9.56 -3.82
CA PHE A 420 27.80 -8.54 -4.29
C PHE A 420 29.03 -8.37 -3.38
N VAL A 421 28.87 -8.49 -2.06
CA VAL A 421 30.00 -8.47 -1.10
C VAL A 421 30.98 -9.60 -1.42
N ILE A 422 30.48 -10.83 -1.59
CA ILE A 422 31.28 -11.98 -2.03
C ILE A 422 32.02 -11.64 -3.33
N GLY A 423 31.31 -11.14 -4.34
CA GLY A 423 31.89 -10.80 -5.65
C GLY A 423 32.95 -9.69 -5.58
N LYS A 424 32.92 -8.81 -4.58
CA LYS A 424 33.95 -7.78 -4.36
C LYS A 424 35.20 -8.37 -3.73
N HIS A 425 35.05 -9.20 -2.69
CA HIS A 425 36.18 -9.92 -2.10
C HIS A 425 36.86 -10.86 -3.11
N ALA A 426 36.07 -11.55 -3.94
CA ALA A 426 36.56 -12.45 -4.99
C ALA A 426 37.48 -11.81 -6.04
N LYS A 427 37.57 -10.46 -6.08
CA LYS A 427 38.51 -9.75 -6.98
C LYS A 427 39.95 -9.76 -6.49
N SER A 428 40.19 -10.19 -5.26
CA SER A 428 41.52 -10.35 -4.65
C SER A 428 41.72 -11.81 -4.22
N PRO A 429 41.77 -12.76 -5.17
CA PRO A 429 41.85 -14.19 -4.87
C PRO A 429 43.14 -14.61 -4.17
N GLU A 430 44.16 -13.76 -4.14
CA GLU A 430 45.41 -13.96 -3.42
C GLU A 430 45.40 -13.41 -1.97
N ASP A 431 44.36 -12.66 -1.59
CA ASP A 431 44.21 -12.07 -0.26
C ASP A 431 43.42 -13.02 0.64
N LEU A 432 44.11 -13.59 1.65
CA LEU A 432 43.50 -14.52 2.61
C LEU A 432 42.36 -13.87 3.39
N GLY A 433 42.49 -12.61 3.78
CA GLY A 433 41.44 -11.88 4.51
C GLY A 433 40.19 -11.74 3.66
N ALA A 434 40.36 -11.37 2.38
CA ALA A 434 39.26 -11.26 1.43
C ALA A 434 38.57 -12.61 1.18
N MET A 435 39.34 -13.67 0.91
CA MET A 435 38.75 -15.00 0.67
C MET A 435 38.07 -15.57 1.91
N SER A 436 38.62 -15.33 3.11
CA SER A 436 37.99 -15.74 4.37
C SER A 436 36.68 -15.00 4.61
N ALA A 437 36.62 -13.70 4.30
CA ALA A 437 35.38 -12.92 4.36
C ALA A 437 34.34 -13.43 3.35
N ALA A 438 34.74 -13.69 2.10
CA ALA A 438 33.86 -14.28 1.09
C ALA A 438 33.31 -15.65 1.53
N ALA A 439 34.16 -16.51 2.10
CA ALA A 439 33.77 -17.82 2.62
C ALA A 439 32.76 -17.71 3.76
N ARG A 440 32.97 -16.78 4.70
CA ARG A 440 32.03 -16.50 5.80
C ARG A 440 30.65 -16.09 5.28
N VAL A 441 30.59 -15.14 4.34
CA VAL A 441 29.31 -14.69 3.76
C VAL A 441 28.64 -15.81 2.96
N ALA A 442 29.41 -16.58 2.17
CA ALA A 442 28.87 -17.71 1.42
C ALA A 442 28.31 -18.80 2.33
N ASN A 443 28.98 -19.10 3.45
CA ASN A 443 28.49 -20.02 4.47
C ASN A 443 27.17 -19.53 5.09
N TYR A 444 27.05 -18.24 5.37
CA TYR A 444 25.78 -17.65 5.84
C TYR A 444 24.67 -17.84 4.81
N LEU A 445 24.90 -17.50 3.54
CA LEU A 445 23.89 -17.63 2.48
C LEU A 445 23.46 -19.10 2.28
N HIS A 446 24.41 -20.04 2.34
CA HIS A 446 24.11 -21.46 2.29
C HIS A 446 23.28 -21.91 3.49
N ALA A 447 23.66 -21.52 4.71
CA ALA A 447 22.90 -21.85 5.92
C ALA A 447 21.49 -21.23 5.91
N TYR A 448 21.35 -20.04 5.33
CA TYR A 448 20.07 -19.34 5.19
C TYR A 448 19.13 -20.00 4.19
N ARG A 449 19.65 -20.46 3.03
CA ARG A 449 18.90 -21.23 2.03
C ARG A 449 19.57 -22.58 1.77
N PRO A 450 19.41 -23.56 2.68
CA PRO A 450 20.13 -24.84 2.61
C PRO A 450 19.74 -25.70 1.40
N THR A 451 18.60 -25.40 0.75
CA THR A 451 18.14 -26.10 -0.46
C THR A 451 18.66 -25.48 -1.75
N SER A 452 19.49 -24.43 -1.69
CA SER A 452 20.10 -23.79 -2.86
C SER A 452 21.43 -24.46 -3.20
N ALA A 453 21.44 -25.26 -4.28
CA ALA A 453 22.66 -25.88 -4.78
C ALA A 453 23.74 -24.83 -5.14
N ALA A 454 23.33 -23.68 -5.69
CA ALA A 454 24.25 -22.59 -6.04
C ALA A 454 24.94 -21.98 -4.81
N TYR A 455 24.22 -21.77 -3.70
CA TYR A 455 24.84 -21.26 -2.47
C TYR A 455 25.70 -22.31 -1.78
N ALA A 456 25.30 -23.57 -1.79
CA ALA A 456 26.14 -24.67 -1.33
C ALA A 456 27.46 -24.74 -2.13
N ASN A 457 27.37 -24.62 -3.46
CA ASN A 457 28.54 -24.59 -4.35
C ASN A 457 29.45 -23.39 -4.08
N ASN A 458 28.89 -22.18 -3.94
CA ASN A 458 29.68 -20.98 -3.64
C ASN A 458 30.37 -21.09 -2.27
N ALA A 459 29.67 -21.61 -1.25
CA ALA A 459 30.28 -21.89 0.04
C ALA A 459 31.44 -22.89 -0.11
N GLY A 460 31.23 -23.99 -0.84
CA GLY A 460 32.30 -24.93 -1.18
C GLY A 460 33.52 -24.25 -1.80
N PHE A 461 33.29 -23.44 -2.83
CA PHE A 461 34.31 -22.73 -3.60
C PHE A 461 35.14 -21.78 -2.75
N PHE A 462 34.51 -20.86 -2.02
CA PHE A 462 35.25 -19.84 -1.26
C PHE A 462 35.97 -20.42 -0.04
N ASN A 463 35.40 -21.44 0.63
CA ASN A 463 36.13 -22.15 1.70
C ASN A 463 37.37 -22.86 1.14
N ARG A 464 37.28 -23.50 -0.04
CA ARG A 464 38.44 -24.15 -0.68
C ARG A 464 39.56 -23.15 -0.92
N ASP A 465 39.24 -22.01 -1.54
CA ASP A 465 40.24 -21.01 -1.90
C ASP A 465 40.88 -20.36 -0.66
N ALA A 466 40.09 -20.05 0.37
CA ALA A 466 40.61 -19.58 1.65
C ALA A 466 41.54 -20.62 2.32
N ALA A 467 41.16 -21.90 2.30
CA ALA A 467 41.96 -22.98 2.85
C ALA A 467 43.30 -23.18 2.10
N VAL A 468 43.33 -23.00 0.78
CA VAL A 468 44.57 -23.00 -0.02
C VAL A 468 45.48 -21.84 0.37
N LEU A 469 44.95 -20.65 0.59
CA LEU A 469 45.77 -19.51 1.04
C LEU A 469 46.34 -19.73 2.46
N LEU A 470 45.54 -20.29 3.38
CA LEU A 470 46.00 -20.68 4.71
C LEU A 470 47.15 -21.69 4.63
N GLU A 471 47.03 -22.70 3.76
CA GLU A 471 48.09 -23.69 3.52
C GLU A 471 49.37 -23.02 3.01
N LEU A 472 49.26 -22.13 2.02
CA LEU A 472 50.42 -21.40 1.46
C LEU A 472 51.11 -20.55 2.53
N GLN A 473 50.35 -19.88 3.40
CA GLN A 473 50.88 -19.12 4.52
C GLN A 473 51.56 -20.05 5.55
N ALA A 474 50.96 -21.21 5.84
CA ALA A 474 51.52 -22.22 6.73
C ALA A 474 52.87 -22.75 6.22
N GLN A 475 52.97 -23.02 4.91
CA GLN A 475 54.23 -23.40 4.26
C GLN A 475 55.27 -22.26 4.32
N GLY A 476 54.83 -21.01 4.18
CA GLY A 476 55.67 -19.82 4.35
C GLY A 476 56.27 -19.73 5.76
N ALA A 477 55.43 -19.89 6.78
CA ALA A 477 55.85 -19.90 8.20
C ALA A 477 56.84 -21.04 8.50
N ALA A 478 56.60 -22.24 7.97
CA ALA A 478 57.53 -23.37 8.09
C ALA A 478 58.91 -23.05 7.51
N LYS A 479 58.97 -22.47 6.31
CA LYS A 479 60.23 -22.05 5.67
C LYS A 479 60.99 -20.99 6.46
N GLN A 480 60.29 -20.20 7.28
CA GLN A 480 60.86 -19.18 8.17
C GLN A 480 61.24 -19.74 9.56
N GLY A 481 60.99 -21.02 9.83
CA GLY A 481 61.25 -21.65 11.14
C GLY A 481 60.19 -21.35 12.21
N ALA A 482 59.04 -20.79 11.83
CA ALA A 482 57.92 -20.53 12.73
C ALA A 482 57.00 -21.78 12.84
N GLU A 483 57.51 -22.85 13.44
CA GLU A 483 56.86 -24.16 13.44
C GLU A 483 55.46 -24.18 14.08
N GLU A 484 55.27 -23.50 15.23
CA GLU A 484 53.99 -23.50 15.93
C GLU A 484 52.91 -22.71 15.17
N GLU A 485 53.28 -21.58 14.56
CA GLU A 485 52.39 -20.81 13.68
C GLU A 485 52.01 -21.63 12.45
N SER A 486 53.00 -22.28 11.82
CA SER A 486 52.76 -23.17 10.67
C SER A 486 51.77 -24.29 11.01
N LYS A 487 51.96 -24.99 12.14
CA LYS A 487 51.03 -26.04 12.60
C LYS A 487 49.62 -25.50 12.82
N ALA A 488 49.48 -24.32 13.43
CA ALA A 488 48.19 -23.69 13.66
C ALA A 488 47.47 -23.36 12.35
N LEU A 489 48.17 -22.75 11.38
CA LEU A 489 47.62 -22.42 10.07
C LEU A 489 47.23 -23.66 9.27
N PHE A 490 48.01 -24.75 9.33
CA PHE A 490 47.62 -26.02 8.68
C PHE A 490 46.37 -26.64 9.31
N ALA A 491 46.24 -26.58 10.65
CA ALA A 491 45.05 -27.07 11.33
C ALA A 491 43.82 -26.26 10.92
N GLU A 492 43.94 -24.94 10.81
CA GLU A 492 42.89 -24.05 10.32
C GLU A 492 42.53 -24.34 8.86
N ALA A 493 43.52 -24.45 7.97
CA ALA A 493 43.34 -24.81 6.57
C ALA A 493 42.53 -26.12 6.42
N LEU A 494 42.84 -27.13 7.25
CA LEU A 494 42.12 -28.40 7.24
C LEU A 494 40.66 -28.25 7.71
N LEU A 495 40.40 -27.43 8.73
CA LEU A 495 39.04 -27.16 9.19
C LEU A 495 38.21 -26.49 8.08
N VAL A 496 38.74 -25.42 7.48
CA VAL A 496 38.08 -24.69 6.40
C VAL A 496 37.88 -25.58 5.17
N MET A 497 38.85 -26.42 4.81
CA MET A 497 38.71 -27.39 3.71
C MET A 497 37.64 -28.46 3.99
N ASN A 498 37.46 -28.88 5.24
CA ASN A 498 36.36 -29.77 5.61
C ASN A 498 34.99 -29.09 5.46
N ASP A 499 34.91 -27.79 5.75
CA ASP A 499 33.66 -27.03 5.53
C ASP A 499 33.38 -26.85 4.03
N SER A 500 34.43 -26.63 3.22
CA SER A 500 34.33 -26.69 1.76
C SER A 500 33.75 -28.02 1.28
N TRP A 501 34.30 -29.14 1.75
CA TRP A 501 33.83 -30.48 1.41
C TRP A 501 32.35 -30.70 1.77
N LYS A 502 31.93 -30.36 2.99
CA LYS A 502 30.52 -30.51 3.42
C LYS A 502 29.58 -29.71 2.51
N ALA A 503 29.94 -28.47 2.19
CA ALA A 503 29.11 -27.63 1.32
C ALA A 503 29.02 -28.19 -0.10
N TYR A 504 30.13 -28.68 -0.66
CA TYR A 504 30.13 -29.33 -1.97
C TYR A 504 29.36 -30.65 -2.00
N GLN A 505 29.38 -31.46 -0.93
CA GLN A 505 28.53 -32.65 -0.82
C GLN A 505 27.05 -32.27 -0.97
N VAL A 506 26.61 -31.24 -0.23
CA VAL A 506 25.23 -30.76 -0.31
C VAL A 506 24.92 -30.23 -1.72
N ALA A 507 25.84 -29.49 -2.35
CA ALA A 507 25.67 -29.02 -3.73
C ALA A 507 25.48 -30.17 -4.73
N ALA A 508 26.33 -31.21 -4.64
CA ALA A 508 26.27 -32.39 -5.49
C ALA A 508 25.00 -33.23 -5.24
N GLU A 509 24.51 -33.30 -4.00
CA GLU A 509 23.25 -33.97 -3.66
C GLU A 509 22.02 -33.21 -4.19
N LEU A 510 22.03 -31.89 -4.13
CA LEU A 510 20.93 -31.04 -4.60
C LEU A 510 20.89 -30.93 -6.13
N ALA A 511 22.04 -31.03 -6.80
CA ALA A 511 22.17 -30.95 -8.26
C ALA A 511 23.07 -32.07 -8.83
N PRO A 512 22.67 -33.35 -8.70
CA PRO A 512 23.48 -34.50 -9.10
C PRO A 512 23.76 -34.58 -10.61
N GLN A 513 23.04 -33.80 -11.41
CA GLN A 513 23.21 -33.66 -12.85
C GLN A 513 24.05 -32.44 -13.28
N ASP A 514 24.40 -31.53 -12.36
CA ASP A 514 25.35 -30.44 -12.69
C ASP A 514 26.77 -30.99 -12.57
N VAL A 515 27.37 -31.28 -13.73
CA VAL A 515 28.74 -31.81 -13.86
C VAL A 515 29.75 -30.99 -13.05
N ARG A 516 29.57 -29.67 -12.98
CA ARG A 516 30.49 -28.77 -12.26
C ARG A 516 30.45 -29.04 -10.75
N MET A 517 29.25 -29.05 -10.16
CA MET A 517 29.08 -29.22 -8.72
C MET A 517 29.56 -30.59 -8.24
N VAL A 518 29.24 -31.65 -9.00
CA VAL A 518 29.67 -33.01 -8.66
C VAL A 518 31.18 -33.18 -8.84
N ASN A 519 31.76 -32.61 -9.91
CA ASN A 519 33.20 -32.60 -10.13
C ASN A 519 33.95 -31.88 -9.00
N ASP A 520 33.50 -30.68 -8.60
CA ASP A 520 34.16 -29.88 -7.57
C ASP A 520 34.16 -30.60 -6.22
N ALA A 521 33.08 -31.30 -5.87
CA ALA A 521 33.05 -32.17 -4.69
C ALA A 521 34.13 -33.26 -4.77
N GLY A 522 34.19 -33.99 -5.89
CA GLY A 522 35.20 -35.02 -6.11
C GLY A 522 36.64 -34.49 -6.10
N LEU A 523 36.84 -33.28 -6.64
CA LEU A 523 38.11 -32.57 -6.64
C LEU A 523 38.61 -32.34 -5.21
N VAL A 524 37.76 -31.84 -4.30
CA VAL A 524 38.20 -31.56 -2.93
C VAL A 524 38.73 -32.81 -2.21
N MET A 525 38.05 -33.95 -2.38
CA MET A 525 38.51 -35.22 -1.81
C MET A 525 39.79 -35.74 -2.47
N THR A 526 39.98 -35.50 -3.77
CA THR A 526 41.13 -35.98 -4.55
C THR A 526 42.40 -35.17 -4.25
N TYR A 527 42.29 -33.85 -4.21
CA TYR A 527 43.43 -32.94 -4.15
C TYR A 527 43.81 -32.53 -2.74
N TYR A 528 42.82 -32.35 -1.85
CA TYR A 528 43.05 -31.69 -0.58
C TYR A 528 42.88 -32.62 0.62
N LEU A 529 41.69 -33.20 0.81
CA LEU A 529 41.40 -34.01 2.00
C LEU A 529 42.03 -35.41 1.93
N ARG A 530 41.95 -36.08 0.78
CA ARG A 530 42.63 -37.37 0.52
C ARG A 530 42.28 -38.50 1.50
N GLN A 531 41.11 -38.43 2.15
CA GLN A 531 40.69 -39.37 3.20
C GLN A 531 39.87 -40.56 2.70
N ASP A 532 39.14 -40.40 1.59
CA ASP A 532 38.28 -41.46 1.05
C ASP A 532 38.32 -41.49 -0.49
N ALA A 533 39.19 -42.34 -1.03
CA ALA A 533 39.35 -42.53 -2.47
C ALA A 533 38.09 -43.10 -3.16
N ARG A 534 37.25 -43.85 -2.43
CA ARG A 534 36.03 -44.44 -3.00
C ARG A 534 34.96 -43.38 -3.21
N VAL A 535 34.83 -42.47 -2.25
CA VAL A 535 33.90 -41.33 -2.37
C VAL A 535 34.34 -40.42 -3.52
N ALA A 536 35.63 -40.09 -3.60
CA ALA A 536 36.17 -39.31 -4.72
C ALA A 536 35.87 -39.98 -6.08
N LEU A 537 36.15 -41.29 -6.19
CA LEU A 537 35.89 -42.06 -7.41
C LEU A 537 34.42 -42.03 -7.80
N THR A 538 33.52 -42.21 -6.83
CA THR A 538 32.07 -42.24 -7.06
C THR A 538 31.57 -40.91 -7.63
N LEU A 539 31.97 -39.79 -7.01
CA LEU A 539 31.58 -38.45 -7.45
C LEU A 539 32.15 -38.14 -8.84
N LEU A 540 33.44 -38.41 -9.06
CA LEU A 540 34.08 -38.10 -10.34
C LEU A 540 33.56 -38.99 -11.48
N GLU A 541 33.29 -40.27 -11.24
CA GLU A 541 32.63 -41.14 -12.23
C GLU A 541 31.20 -40.69 -12.54
N GLN A 542 30.46 -40.20 -11.54
CA GLN A 542 29.14 -39.61 -11.77
C GLN A 542 29.23 -38.35 -12.63
N ALA A 543 30.13 -37.42 -12.31
CA ALA A 543 30.37 -36.21 -13.10
C ALA A 543 30.80 -36.55 -14.54
N ARG A 544 31.70 -37.53 -14.71
CA ARG A 544 32.12 -38.05 -16.02
C ARG A 544 30.94 -38.61 -16.80
N ALA A 545 30.18 -39.53 -16.21
CA ALA A 545 29.07 -40.19 -16.87
C ALA A 545 27.99 -39.20 -17.30
N GLU A 546 27.70 -38.21 -16.46
CA GLU A 546 26.74 -37.15 -16.77
C GLU A 546 27.25 -36.22 -17.88
N GLY A 547 28.53 -35.84 -17.86
CA GLY A 547 29.16 -35.07 -18.92
C GLY A 547 29.21 -35.83 -20.26
N ASP A 548 29.55 -37.12 -20.24
CA ASP A 548 29.54 -37.99 -21.43
C ASP A 548 28.13 -38.04 -22.04
N ARG A 549 27.11 -38.16 -21.18
CA ARG A 549 25.70 -38.26 -21.57
C ARG A 549 25.14 -36.94 -22.12
N THR A 550 25.44 -35.82 -21.48
CA THR A 550 24.79 -34.52 -21.78
C THR A 550 25.61 -33.62 -22.70
N LEU A 551 26.94 -33.61 -22.52
CA LEU A 551 27.85 -32.73 -23.24
C LEU A 551 28.56 -33.46 -24.40
N GLY A 552 28.73 -34.78 -24.29
CA GLY A 552 29.28 -35.61 -25.36
C GLY A 552 28.47 -35.59 -26.64
N GLU A 553 27.15 -35.42 -26.53
CA GLU A 553 26.21 -35.36 -27.66
C GLU A 553 26.17 -33.99 -28.37
N LEU A 554 26.78 -32.95 -27.78
CA LEU A 554 26.80 -31.61 -28.36
C LEU A 554 27.62 -31.57 -29.66
N THR A 555 27.07 -30.93 -30.69
CA THR A 555 27.79 -30.66 -31.94
C THR A 555 28.92 -29.66 -31.73
N HIS A 556 29.85 -29.57 -32.69
CA HIS A 556 30.94 -28.60 -32.61
C HIS A 556 30.43 -27.15 -32.49
N GLU A 557 29.35 -26.80 -33.19
CA GLU A 557 28.75 -25.48 -33.13
C GLU A 557 28.12 -25.20 -31.76
N GLN A 558 27.43 -26.19 -31.18
CA GLN A 558 26.85 -26.05 -29.84
C GLN A 558 27.94 -25.88 -28.79
N ARG A 559 29.02 -26.67 -28.85
CA ARG A 559 30.15 -26.56 -27.92
C ARG A 559 30.84 -25.18 -27.95
N ALA A 560 30.72 -24.46 -29.07
CA ALA A 560 31.25 -23.10 -29.20
C ALA A 560 30.34 -22.02 -28.57
N GLU A 561 29.11 -22.36 -28.18
CA GLU A 561 28.24 -21.42 -27.48
C GLU A 561 28.73 -21.18 -26.05
N ARG A 562 28.84 -19.92 -25.64
CA ARG A 562 29.36 -19.49 -24.33
C ARG A 562 28.72 -20.17 -23.13
N LYS A 563 27.43 -20.52 -23.20
CA LYS A 563 26.71 -21.18 -22.10
C LYS A 563 27.22 -22.60 -21.77
N TRP A 564 27.95 -23.22 -22.70
CA TRP A 564 28.51 -24.56 -22.54
C TRP A 564 30.00 -24.56 -22.20
N GLU A 565 30.65 -23.40 -22.16
CA GLU A 565 32.08 -23.29 -21.86
C GLU A 565 32.43 -23.90 -20.49
N ASP A 566 31.81 -23.40 -19.42
CA ASP A 566 32.08 -23.90 -18.05
C ASP A 566 31.67 -25.37 -17.86
N PRO A 567 30.49 -25.85 -18.32
CA PRO A 567 30.15 -27.28 -18.21
C PRO A 567 31.12 -28.20 -18.96
N ILE A 568 31.59 -27.81 -20.15
CA ILE A 568 32.56 -28.60 -20.92
C ILE A 568 33.93 -28.58 -20.25
N GLU A 569 34.34 -27.43 -19.69
CA GLU A 569 35.57 -27.34 -18.91
C GLU A 569 35.51 -28.29 -17.71
N ALA A 570 34.45 -28.26 -16.91
CA ALA A 570 34.30 -29.16 -15.77
C ALA A 570 34.19 -30.64 -16.17
N TRP A 571 33.63 -30.96 -17.34
CA TRP A 571 33.63 -32.33 -17.85
C TRP A 571 35.06 -32.81 -18.17
N GLY A 572 35.88 -31.96 -18.81
CA GLY A 572 37.29 -32.24 -19.02
C GLY A 572 38.06 -32.35 -17.69
N ASP A 573 37.72 -31.52 -16.70
CA ASP A 573 38.32 -31.56 -15.38
C ASP A 573 37.92 -32.82 -14.61
N ALA A 574 36.71 -33.35 -14.76
CA ALA A 574 36.32 -34.62 -14.17
C ALA A 574 37.21 -35.77 -14.65
N TYR A 575 37.53 -35.82 -15.96
CA TYR A 575 38.50 -36.76 -16.50
C TYR A 575 39.91 -36.51 -15.95
N GLN A 576 40.37 -35.26 -15.90
CA GLN A 576 41.67 -34.92 -15.33
C GLN A 576 41.78 -35.37 -13.86
N ASN A 577 40.76 -35.09 -13.07
CA ASN A 577 40.67 -35.40 -11.65
C ASN A 577 40.61 -36.92 -11.41
N LEU A 578 39.91 -37.68 -12.28
CA LEU A 578 39.99 -39.16 -12.27
C LEU A 578 41.42 -39.64 -12.52
N GLY A 579 42.11 -39.08 -13.52
CA GLY A 579 43.51 -39.41 -13.77
C GLY A 579 44.39 -39.18 -12.53
N ILE A 580 44.25 -38.04 -11.86
CA ILE A 580 45.00 -37.73 -10.64
C ILE A 580 44.60 -38.65 -9.47
N LEU A 581 43.33 -39.00 -9.33
CA LEU A 581 42.86 -39.94 -8.32
C LEU A 581 43.50 -41.33 -8.50
N TYR A 582 43.47 -41.86 -9.73
CA TYR A 582 44.08 -43.14 -10.06
C TYR A 582 45.59 -43.13 -9.82
N LEU A 583 46.25 -42.08 -10.28
CA LEU A 583 47.69 -41.93 -10.14
C LEU A 583 48.12 -41.82 -8.66
N THR A 584 47.35 -41.14 -7.81
CA THR A 584 47.85 -40.74 -6.49
C THR A 584 47.23 -41.48 -5.31
N LEU A 585 45.91 -41.74 -5.29
CA LEU A 585 45.23 -42.39 -4.16
C LEU A 585 44.94 -43.86 -4.41
N LEU A 586 44.82 -44.27 -5.69
CA LEU A 586 44.63 -45.68 -6.06
C LEU A 586 45.94 -46.37 -6.45
N ASP A 587 47.04 -45.61 -6.60
CA ASP A 587 48.36 -46.11 -7.00
C ASP A 587 48.32 -46.95 -8.29
N ASP A 588 47.53 -46.48 -9.28
CA ASP A 588 47.33 -47.11 -10.58
C ASP A 588 47.67 -46.16 -11.74
N PRO A 589 48.97 -46.00 -12.05
CA PRO A 589 49.41 -45.17 -13.17
C PRO A 589 48.84 -45.64 -14.53
N ALA A 590 48.69 -46.95 -14.73
CA ALA A 590 48.16 -47.50 -15.98
C ALA A 590 46.69 -47.11 -16.17
N GLY A 591 45.88 -47.22 -15.11
CA GLY A 591 44.48 -46.79 -15.09
C GLY A 591 44.29 -45.28 -15.23
N SER A 592 45.26 -44.46 -14.81
CA SER A 592 45.18 -43.00 -14.94
C SER A 592 45.27 -42.49 -16.39
N ARG A 593 46.01 -43.20 -17.25
CA ARG A 593 46.39 -42.71 -18.59
C ARG A 593 45.18 -42.41 -19.49
N PRO A 594 44.19 -43.31 -19.66
CA PRO A 594 43.07 -43.05 -20.56
C PRO A 594 42.27 -41.81 -20.16
N PHE A 595 42.19 -41.52 -18.85
CA PHE A 595 41.49 -40.34 -18.37
C PHE A 595 42.23 -39.04 -18.75
N PHE A 596 43.56 -38.99 -18.62
CA PHE A 596 44.34 -37.83 -19.07
C PHE A 596 44.27 -37.62 -20.59
N GLU A 597 44.35 -38.70 -21.38
CA GLU A 597 44.19 -38.63 -22.84
C GLU A 597 42.82 -38.07 -23.21
N ARG A 598 41.76 -38.53 -22.55
CA ARG A 598 40.41 -38.03 -22.77
C ARG A 598 40.20 -36.59 -22.30
N ALA A 599 40.81 -36.19 -21.18
CA ALA A 599 40.79 -34.79 -20.71
C ALA A 599 41.44 -33.83 -21.72
N LEU A 600 42.46 -34.26 -22.48
CA LEU A 600 43.07 -33.47 -23.55
C LEU A 600 42.13 -33.28 -24.77
N GLU A 601 41.18 -34.19 -24.97
CA GLU A 601 40.19 -34.11 -26.04
C GLU A 601 38.99 -33.21 -25.67
N ILE A 602 38.73 -33.01 -24.38
CA ILE A 602 37.55 -32.32 -23.86
C ILE A 602 37.93 -30.98 -23.23
N GLY A 603 37.41 -29.87 -23.72
CA GLY A 603 37.59 -28.54 -23.12
C GLY A 603 38.89 -27.83 -23.54
N PRO A 604 39.17 -26.62 -23.02
CA PRO A 604 40.06 -25.66 -23.66
C PRO A 604 41.56 -26.07 -23.64
N PRO A 605 42.41 -25.46 -24.48
CA PRO A 605 43.84 -25.80 -24.67
C PRO A 605 44.75 -25.62 -23.43
N ARG A 606 44.21 -25.20 -22.28
CA ARG A 606 44.97 -24.94 -21.04
C ARG A 606 45.53 -26.21 -20.37
N ARG A 607 45.17 -27.40 -20.85
CA ARG A 607 45.67 -28.70 -20.35
C ARG A 607 46.96 -29.18 -21.01
N ALA A 608 47.72 -28.29 -21.65
CA ALA A 608 48.97 -28.64 -22.33
C ALA A 608 49.97 -29.38 -21.41
N TRP A 609 49.99 -29.03 -20.13
CA TRP A 609 50.82 -29.68 -19.11
C TRP A 609 50.51 -31.18 -18.93
N LEU A 610 49.27 -31.61 -19.18
CA LEU A 610 48.94 -33.05 -19.18
C LEU A 610 49.74 -33.80 -20.25
N LYS A 611 49.95 -33.17 -21.40
CA LYS A 611 50.71 -33.74 -22.51
C LYS A 611 52.21 -33.62 -22.31
N THR A 612 52.69 -32.48 -21.82
CA THR A 612 54.13 -32.21 -21.70
C THR A 612 54.76 -32.83 -20.47
N ASP A 613 54.01 -32.96 -19.38
CA ASP A 613 54.55 -33.32 -18.08
C ASP A 613 53.90 -34.62 -17.54
N MET A 614 52.57 -34.68 -17.51
CA MET A 614 51.87 -35.81 -16.87
C MET A 614 51.95 -37.13 -17.62
N LEU A 615 51.58 -37.15 -18.91
CA LEU A 615 51.61 -38.39 -19.69
C LEU A 615 53.03 -39.00 -19.75
N PRO A 616 54.10 -38.23 -19.99
CA PRO A 616 55.47 -38.77 -19.90
C PRO A 616 55.84 -39.32 -18.52
N MET A 617 55.38 -38.68 -17.45
CA MET A 617 55.59 -39.17 -16.08
C MET A 617 54.83 -40.48 -15.84
N VAL A 618 53.57 -40.57 -16.28
CA VAL A 618 52.77 -41.80 -16.22
C VAL A 618 53.43 -42.92 -17.02
N ASP A 619 53.99 -42.63 -18.20
CA ASP A 619 54.73 -43.63 -19.00
C ASP A 619 55.96 -44.19 -18.27
N ARG A 620 56.70 -43.34 -17.57
CA ARG A 620 57.84 -43.76 -16.73
C ARG A 620 57.40 -44.66 -15.57
N LEU A 621 56.33 -44.29 -14.88
CA LEU A 621 55.76 -45.10 -13.80
C LEU A 621 55.24 -46.46 -14.31
N ILE A 622 54.55 -46.48 -15.46
CA ILE A 622 54.11 -47.73 -16.12
C ILE A 622 55.31 -48.60 -16.51
N ALA A 623 56.43 -47.99 -16.93
CA ALA A 623 57.67 -48.70 -17.21
C ALA A 623 58.40 -49.21 -15.95
N GLY A 624 57.86 -48.96 -14.75
CA GLY A 624 58.40 -49.40 -13.47
C GLY A 624 59.51 -48.49 -12.93
N GLU A 625 59.62 -47.25 -13.42
CA GLU A 625 60.55 -46.28 -12.87
C GLU A 625 60.07 -45.78 -11.51
N ASP A 626 60.93 -45.83 -10.49
CA ASP A 626 60.63 -45.31 -9.15
C ASP A 626 60.87 -43.79 -9.13
N LEU A 627 59.78 -43.03 -9.20
CA LEU A 627 59.84 -41.57 -9.17
C LEU A 627 59.69 -41.06 -7.74
N PRO A 628 60.52 -40.09 -7.30
CA PRO A 628 60.35 -39.46 -6.00
C PRO A 628 58.93 -38.89 -5.87
N PRO A 629 58.25 -39.10 -4.72
CA PRO A 629 56.90 -38.57 -4.49
C PRO A 629 56.79 -37.08 -4.79
N GLU A 630 57.84 -36.32 -4.54
CA GLU A 630 57.92 -34.88 -4.80
C GLU A 630 57.67 -34.50 -6.27
N GLN A 631 57.93 -35.41 -7.22
CA GLN A 631 57.74 -35.17 -8.66
C GLN A 631 56.27 -35.13 -9.06
N TYR A 632 55.39 -35.83 -8.33
CA TYR A 632 53.94 -35.85 -8.61
C TYR A 632 53.10 -35.33 -7.44
N SER A 633 53.69 -35.05 -6.29
CA SER A 633 52.96 -34.55 -5.13
C SER A 633 52.74 -33.05 -5.15
N SER A 634 53.45 -32.28 -5.98
CA SER A 634 53.21 -30.84 -6.17
C SER A 634 51.79 -30.52 -6.64
N MET A 635 51.07 -31.54 -7.12
CA MET A 635 49.70 -31.44 -7.58
C MET A 635 48.66 -31.61 -6.46
N VAL A 636 49.05 -32.03 -5.25
CA VAL A 636 48.11 -32.39 -4.17
C VAL A 636 48.63 -31.89 -2.81
N TRP A 637 47.74 -31.72 -1.83
CA TRP A 637 48.16 -31.33 -0.48
C TRP A 637 49.00 -32.41 0.18
N LEU A 638 50.29 -32.12 0.31
CA LEU A 638 51.33 -33.05 0.73
C LEU A 638 51.22 -33.50 2.19
N HIS A 639 50.67 -32.63 3.06
CA HIS A 639 50.65 -32.83 4.50
C HIS A 639 49.57 -33.82 4.97
N GLN A 640 48.70 -34.26 4.05
CA GLN A 640 47.68 -35.30 4.26
C GLN A 640 48.08 -36.62 3.59
N SER A 641 49.38 -36.88 3.35
CA SER A 641 49.80 -38.15 2.73
C SER A 641 49.16 -39.33 3.48
N PRO A 642 48.37 -40.19 2.80
CA PRO A 642 47.81 -41.36 3.43
C PRO A 642 48.96 -42.14 4.05
N ALA A 643 48.84 -42.53 5.32
CA ALA A 643 49.77 -43.50 5.88
C ALA A 643 49.72 -44.74 4.97
N ARG A 644 50.78 -44.94 4.18
CA ARG A 644 50.92 -46.08 3.28
C ARG A 644 50.85 -47.40 4.04
#